data_AF-A0A9J7MDN6-F1
#
_entry.id   AF-A0A9J7MDN6-F1
#
_cell.length_a   1.000
_cell.length_b   1.000
_cell.length_c   1.000
_cell.angle_alpha   90.00
_cell.angle_beta   90.00
_cell.angle_gamma   90.00
#
_symmetry.space_group_name_H-M   'P 1'
#
loop_
_entity.id
_entity.type
_entity.pdbx_description
1 polymer ?
#
loop_
_entity_poly.entity_id
_entity_poly.type
_entity_poly.pdbx_seq_one_letter_code
_entity_poly.pdbx_strand_id
1 'polypeptide(L)'
;MKVVELRAKMSIESCRRRLARVRCIRDCVTSFKDGLSLPEPLCYVPEEVLYGKAGEGKTGTVQVTVYSRPSLRGRGGKVGEIPCGNDTRIGASGAELSNRDGEWIKLRQPALEQFFPGKNVTEGWVLLHPALSSSDETPTLTRIPQEEDKSKSSTYKELFGTSPPTLSRWEDVVEQVYALKLGQVSKVAPCDEEAVDALRSPPTNWTLEYDEELSRFLFENGDHENESLGSVKQYVESLEVSSYRDEDNSDCLTDGDTETYWESDGSQGQHWIRLKMKRSTIVKKLMIGVEASDDNYTPNRIVVMGGELDSMVKLNDISVNDGFSGDLTVLENMTQHYPYIEIRIKDCKDDGIDTRIHGLKIKSSQDRDLGLNRDFFTPDKLVRYPRLETVDPEKLYRRSLALYRFVSLLDSVMHYMVPKWEFSLGSLNCLEEVKQLLPLSKKRMGLIEMCLKESESPRPSSMPKLYINRRTATEHRTDPTKDPECKHAIFTQIYEGLKPRDKYEKPLNYRWPSKYDQWWECKFLSEGIIDQGGGFRDSLSDLAAELCPCSADAPVALPFFVRSPNQVEDTSNVNRDVYVPNPSCTEFAKYEWIGMLMGACLRGKENLVLDLPAFTWKRLVGEKVTWAQDYISVDSSEVKLLESIESISLDKTSFDQNFGVELTWTTVISNGQTVSLKPLGEDTAVGYEERHEYCRLVRETRMAESTEQENAMRLGLLKVV
;
A
#
# COMPACT_ATOMS: atom_id res chain seq x y z
N MET A 1 32.12 12.40 27.07
CA MET A 1 32.61 11.07 26.62
C MET A 1 31.58 9.96 26.78
N LYS A 2 31.13 9.61 28.00
CA LYS A 2 30.14 8.53 28.20
C LYS A 2 28.81 8.72 27.44
N VAL A 3 28.28 9.94 27.37
CA VAL A 3 27.03 10.25 26.63
C VAL A 3 27.21 10.09 25.11
N VAL A 4 28.39 10.44 24.58
CA VAL A 4 28.72 10.29 23.15
C VAL A 4 28.88 8.80 22.79
N GLU A 5 29.53 8.01 23.65
CA GLU A 5 29.60 6.54 23.49
C GLU A 5 28.23 5.86 23.57
N LEU A 6 27.35 6.33 24.47
CA LEU A 6 25.97 5.83 24.58
C LEU A 6 25.14 6.17 23.34
N ARG A 7 25.20 7.42 22.85
CA ARG A 7 24.54 7.84 21.60
C ARG A 7 25.06 7.03 20.40
N ALA A 8 26.37 6.79 20.31
CA ALA A 8 26.97 5.98 19.24
C ALA A 8 26.52 4.50 19.31
N LYS A 9 26.47 3.89 20.51
CA LYS A 9 25.99 2.51 20.68
C LYS A 9 24.50 2.37 20.35
N MET A 10 23.66 3.33 20.77
CA MET A 10 22.22 3.33 20.46
C MET A 10 21.96 3.52 18.96
N SER A 11 22.74 4.38 18.29
CA SER A 11 22.67 4.60 16.85
C SER A 11 23.05 3.33 16.05
N ILE A 12 24.13 2.65 16.44
CA ILE A 12 24.56 1.39 15.80
C ILE A 12 23.51 0.29 15.95
N GLU A 13 22.90 0.17 17.14
CA GLU A 13 21.87 -0.82 17.41
C GLU A 13 20.60 -0.57 16.57
N SER A 14 20.18 0.70 16.45
CA SER A 14 19.06 1.11 15.59
C SER A 14 19.33 0.79 14.11
N CYS A 15 20.52 1.10 13.59
CA CYS A 15 20.90 0.79 12.22
C CYS A 15 20.93 -0.72 11.94
N ARG A 16 21.37 -1.54 12.90
CA ARG A 16 21.37 -3.01 12.76
C ARG A 16 19.96 -3.58 12.66
N ARG A 17 19.04 -3.09 13.50
CA ARG A 17 17.63 -3.49 13.46
C ARG A 17 17.00 -3.13 12.12
N ARG A 18 17.22 -1.92 11.62
CA ARG A 18 16.77 -1.50 10.27
C ARG A 18 17.28 -2.44 9.18
N LEU A 19 18.58 -2.75 9.18
CA LEU A 19 19.17 -3.67 8.20
C LEU A 19 18.60 -5.09 8.32
N ALA A 20 18.33 -5.56 9.54
CA ALA A 20 17.70 -6.85 9.79
C ALA A 20 16.31 -6.94 9.15
N ARG A 21 15.48 -5.91 9.33
CA ARG A 21 14.16 -5.79 8.72
C ARG A 21 14.24 -5.81 7.18
N VAL A 22 15.15 -5.04 6.59
CA VAL A 22 15.38 -5.02 5.12
C VAL A 22 15.78 -6.39 4.58
N ARG A 23 16.64 -7.14 5.28
CA ARG A 23 17.03 -8.50 4.87
C ARG A 23 15.86 -9.48 4.92
N CYS A 24 15.04 -9.40 5.97
CA CYS A 24 13.83 -10.21 6.09
C CYS A 24 12.85 -9.90 4.94
N ILE A 25 12.62 -8.62 4.61
CA ILE A 25 11.79 -8.21 3.47
C ILE A 25 12.27 -8.86 2.18
N ARG A 26 13.57 -8.82 1.90
CA ARG A 26 14.14 -9.44 0.70
C ARG A 26 13.86 -10.95 0.62
N ASP A 27 14.00 -11.67 1.73
CA ASP A 27 13.70 -13.11 1.75
C ASP A 27 12.19 -13.37 1.60
N CYS A 28 11.34 -12.49 2.12
CA CYS A 28 9.89 -12.53 1.89
C CYS A 28 9.55 -12.32 0.41
N VAL A 29 10.18 -11.34 -0.26
CA VAL A 29 10.00 -11.08 -1.70
C VAL A 29 10.31 -12.33 -2.51
N THR A 30 11.46 -12.97 -2.27
CA THR A 30 11.81 -14.23 -2.93
C THR A 30 10.75 -15.31 -2.68
N SER A 31 10.27 -15.41 -1.44
CA SER A 31 9.24 -16.40 -1.07
C SER A 31 7.91 -16.14 -1.79
N PHE A 32 7.47 -14.89 -1.91
CA PHE A 32 6.26 -14.53 -2.65
C PHE A 32 6.39 -14.83 -4.13
N LYS A 33 7.52 -14.47 -4.74
CA LYS A 33 7.78 -14.68 -6.16
C LYS A 33 7.81 -16.16 -6.53
N ASP A 34 8.46 -16.98 -5.71
CA ASP A 34 8.67 -18.40 -6.00
C ASP A 34 7.58 -19.30 -5.40
N GLY A 35 6.55 -18.73 -4.77
CA GLY A 35 5.47 -19.48 -4.11
C GLY A 35 5.94 -20.33 -2.92
N LEU A 36 7.03 -19.90 -2.26
CA LEU A 36 7.65 -20.62 -1.15
C LEU A 36 7.09 -20.19 0.21
N SER A 37 7.41 -20.99 1.21
CA SER A 37 7.14 -20.68 2.62
C SER A 37 7.87 -19.42 3.08
N LEU A 38 7.14 -18.50 3.72
CA LEU A 38 7.69 -17.23 4.23
C LEU A 38 8.76 -17.46 5.31
N PRO A 39 9.62 -16.48 5.63
CA PRO A 39 10.60 -16.63 6.71
C PRO A 39 9.95 -16.93 8.07
N GLU A 40 10.46 -17.95 8.77
CA GLU A 40 10.00 -18.33 10.11
C GLU A 40 9.98 -17.16 11.11
N PRO A 41 11.00 -16.26 11.16
CA PRO A 41 10.98 -15.11 12.06
C PRO A 41 9.77 -14.17 11.85
N LEU A 42 9.33 -13.98 10.61
CA LEU A 42 8.15 -13.17 10.28
C LEU A 42 6.87 -13.84 10.80
N CYS A 43 6.82 -15.16 10.66
CA CYS A 43 5.67 -15.99 11.03
C CYS A 43 5.71 -16.46 12.49
N TYR A 44 6.67 -15.97 13.28
CA TYR A 44 6.87 -16.40 14.66
C TYR A 44 5.60 -16.19 15.50
N VAL A 45 5.24 -17.23 16.25
CA VAL A 45 4.16 -17.25 17.22
C VAL A 45 4.71 -17.86 18.51
N PRO A 46 4.69 -17.14 19.65
CA PRO A 46 5.19 -17.70 20.90
C PRO A 46 4.30 -18.88 21.35
N GLU A 47 4.93 -19.93 21.87
CA GLU A 47 4.24 -21.15 22.34
C GLU A 47 3.26 -20.84 23.48
N GLU A 48 3.68 -19.98 24.40
CA GLU A 48 2.90 -19.61 25.57
C GLU A 48 2.96 -18.09 25.82
N VAL A 49 1.78 -17.51 25.99
CA VAL A 49 1.54 -16.15 26.45
C VAL A 49 0.71 -16.22 27.72
N LEU A 50 1.17 -15.53 28.76
CA LEU A 50 0.50 -15.51 30.05
C LEU A 50 -0.49 -14.35 30.11
N TYR A 51 -1.70 -14.65 30.57
CA TYR A 51 -2.76 -13.68 30.81
C TYR A 51 -3.13 -13.65 32.30
N GLY A 52 -3.45 -12.47 32.80
CA GLY A 52 -3.88 -12.23 34.17
C GLY A 52 -5.09 -11.29 34.20
N LYS A 53 -5.71 -11.14 35.37
CA LYS A 53 -6.87 -10.25 35.55
C LYS A 53 -6.51 -8.79 35.24
N ALA A 54 -7.37 -8.11 34.48
CA ALA A 54 -7.19 -6.69 34.17
C ALA A 54 -7.51 -5.78 35.37
N GLY A 55 -6.69 -4.74 35.57
CA GLY A 55 -6.86 -3.70 36.60
C GLY A 55 -6.27 -4.06 37.96
N GLU A 56 -5.15 -3.43 38.33
CA GLU A 56 -4.57 -3.53 39.67
C GLU A 56 -5.49 -2.84 40.70
N GLY A 57 -5.74 -3.48 41.85
CA GLY A 57 -6.38 -2.85 43.02
C GLY A 57 -7.89 -3.09 43.23
N LYS A 58 -8.63 -3.71 42.30
CA LYS A 58 -10.03 -4.13 42.56
C LYS A 58 -10.06 -5.46 43.31
N THR A 59 -10.49 -5.48 44.56
CA THR A 59 -10.71 -6.72 45.34
C THR A 59 -11.87 -7.53 44.75
N GLY A 60 -11.57 -8.71 44.20
CA GLY A 60 -12.61 -9.60 43.64
C GLY A 60 -12.05 -10.63 42.63
N THR A 61 -12.67 -11.80 42.57
CA THR A 61 -12.41 -12.82 41.54
C THR A 61 -13.34 -12.60 40.35
N VAL A 62 -12.82 -12.72 39.12
CA VAL A 62 -13.59 -12.57 37.88
C VAL A 62 -13.73 -13.92 37.21
N GLN A 63 -14.94 -14.28 36.76
CA GLN A 63 -15.18 -15.55 36.07
C GLN A 63 -14.95 -15.39 34.57
N VAL A 64 -13.97 -16.11 34.03
CA VAL A 64 -13.68 -16.13 32.59
C VAL A 64 -14.34 -17.36 31.97
N THR A 65 -15.25 -17.16 31.02
CA THR A 65 -15.92 -18.29 30.35
C THR A 65 -15.02 -18.92 29.29
N VAL A 66 -14.93 -20.25 29.31
CA VAL A 66 -14.17 -21.04 28.33
C VAL A 66 -15.13 -21.75 27.38
N TYR A 67 -14.85 -21.63 26.09
CA TYR A 67 -15.64 -22.18 25.00
C TYR A 67 -14.87 -23.30 24.28
N SER A 68 -15.56 -24.29 23.73
CA SER A 68 -14.96 -25.40 23.00
C SER A 68 -14.57 -25.03 21.56
N ARG A 69 -15.00 -23.85 21.10
CA ARG A 69 -14.73 -23.27 19.77
C ARG A 69 -14.85 -21.74 19.87
N PRO A 70 -14.18 -20.97 19.00
CA PRO A 70 -14.24 -19.51 19.02
C PRO A 70 -15.55 -19.04 18.36
N SER A 71 -16.69 -19.23 19.02
CA SER A 71 -17.98 -18.70 18.56
C SER A 71 -19.01 -18.63 19.69
N LEU A 72 -19.79 -17.55 19.70
CA LEU A 72 -20.92 -17.34 20.60
C LEU A 72 -22.24 -17.94 20.08
N ARG A 73 -22.32 -18.34 18.79
CA ARG A 73 -23.55 -18.85 18.17
C ARG A 73 -23.65 -20.39 18.19
N GLY A 74 -24.86 -20.91 18.40
CA GLY A 74 -25.21 -22.34 18.38
C GLY A 74 -25.35 -22.97 19.77
N ARG A 75 -26.31 -23.90 19.94
CA ARG A 75 -26.52 -24.63 21.21
C ARG A 75 -25.35 -25.60 21.44
N GLY A 76 -24.36 -25.18 22.21
CA GLY A 76 -23.28 -26.04 22.67
C GLY A 76 -21.93 -25.37 22.55
N GLY A 77 -21.22 -25.23 23.67
CA GLY A 77 -19.81 -24.87 23.61
C GLY A 77 -19.20 -24.37 24.91
N LYS A 78 -19.97 -23.97 25.93
CA LYS A 78 -19.36 -23.58 27.21
C LYS A 78 -18.75 -24.82 27.89
N VAL A 79 -17.43 -24.86 28.01
CA VAL A 79 -16.66 -25.92 28.67
C VAL A 79 -16.70 -25.74 30.19
N GLY A 80 -16.63 -24.48 30.64
CA GLY A 80 -16.67 -24.09 32.04
C GLY A 80 -16.29 -22.62 32.25
N GLU A 81 -16.00 -22.26 33.50
CA GLU A 81 -15.51 -20.93 33.89
C GLU A 81 -14.22 -21.07 34.70
N ILE A 82 -13.29 -20.13 34.51
CA ILE A 82 -12.04 -20.02 35.25
C ILE A 82 -12.16 -18.84 36.23
N PRO A 83 -12.07 -19.08 37.55
CA PRO A 83 -12.02 -17.99 38.53
C PRO A 83 -10.63 -17.33 38.51
N CYS A 84 -10.59 -16.06 38.10
CA CYS A 84 -9.37 -15.27 37.96
C CYS A 84 -9.24 -14.26 39.11
N GLY A 85 -8.27 -14.49 40.00
CA GLY A 85 -7.79 -13.52 40.99
C GLY A 85 -6.58 -12.73 40.49
N ASN A 86 -5.97 -11.95 41.38
CA ASN A 86 -4.79 -11.14 41.04
C ASN A 86 -3.54 -12.00 40.78
N ASP A 87 -3.44 -13.18 41.40
CA ASP A 87 -2.32 -14.13 41.23
C ASP A 87 -2.56 -15.17 40.12
N THR A 88 -3.74 -15.19 39.50
CA THR A 88 -4.08 -16.17 38.49
C THR A 88 -3.31 -15.87 37.20
N ARG A 89 -2.59 -16.87 36.70
CA ARG A 89 -1.90 -16.84 35.41
C ARG A 89 -2.50 -17.91 34.50
N ILE A 90 -2.93 -17.51 33.32
CA ILE A 90 -3.52 -18.40 32.32
C ILE A 90 -2.57 -18.47 31.12
N GLY A 91 -2.05 -19.66 30.83
CA GLY A 91 -1.25 -19.92 29.63
C GLY A 91 -2.12 -20.13 28.40
N ALA A 92 -1.90 -19.31 27.37
CA ALA A 92 -2.57 -19.41 26.07
C ALA A 92 -1.53 -19.43 24.94
N SER A 93 -1.89 -19.99 23.79
CA SER A 93 -1.07 -19.88 22.57
C SER A 93 -0.96 -18.42 22.16
N GLY A 94 0.18 -18.04 21.58
CA GLY A 94 0.35 -16.72 20.97
C GLY A 94 -0.41 -16.53 19.65
N ALA A 95 -1.10 -17.55 19.15
CA ALA A 95 -1.93 -17.45 17.96
C ALA A 95 -3.19 -16.63 18.26
N GLU A 96 -3.23 -15.42 17.72
CA GLU A 96 -4.37 -14.52 17.80
C GLU A 96 -5.42 -14.91 16.74
N LEU A 97 -6.69 -14.93 17.11
CA LEU A 97 -7.81 -15.19 16.20
C LEU A 97 -8.94 -14.20 16.45
N SER A 98 -9.23 -13.36 15.46
CA SER A 98 -10.36 -12.44 15.48
C SER A 98 -11.48 -12.90 14.55
N ASN A 99 -12.72 -12.84 15.01
CA ASN A 99 -13.90 -13.13 14.20
C ASN A 99 -15.04 -12.13 14.48
N ARG A 100 -16.25 -12.38 13.95
CA ARG A 100 -17.41 -11.48 14.15
C ARG A 100 -17.84 -11.31 15.62
N ASP A 101 -17.52 -12.28 16.47
CA ASP A 101 -17.88 -12.26 17.89
C ASP A 101 -16.83 -11.50 18.71
N GLY A 102 -15.60 -11.42 18.22
CA GLY A 102 -14.52 -10.64 18.82
C GLY A 102 -13.14 -11.29 18.69
N GLU A 103 -12.21 -10.91 19.57
CA GLU A 103 -10.84 -11.43 19.64
C GLU A 103 -10.78 -12.63 20.61
N TRP A 104 -10.18 -13.73 20.16
CA TRP A 104 -10.12 -15.00 20.87
C TRP A 104 -8.69 -15.44 21.12
N ILE A 105 -8.46 -16.04 22.30
CA ILE A 105 -7.21 -16.71 22.65
C ILE A 105 -7.46 -18.20 22.85
N LYS A 106 -6.53 -19.05 22.36
CA LYS A 106 -6.57 -20.50 22.55
C LYS A 106 -5.80 -20.89 23.80
N LEU A 107 -6.45 -21.53 24.77
CA LEU A 107 -5.79 -22.03 25.98
C LEU A 107 -4.87 -23.21 25.66
N ARG A 108 -3.71 -23.26 26.32
CA ARG A 108 -2.78 -24.40 26.19
C ARG A 108 -3.28 -25.60 27.01
N GLN A 109 -2.86 -26.79 26.61
CA GLN A 109 -3.22 -28.03 27.29
C GLN A 109 -2.92 -28.03 28.80
N PRO A 110 -1.75 -27.52 29.27
CA PRO A 110 -1.48 -27.43 30.71
C PRO A 110 -2.47 -26.53 31.47
N ALA A 111 -2.93 -25.43 30.86
CA ALA A 111 -3.94 -24.56 31.47
C ALA A 111 -5.31 -25.26 31.52
N LEU A 112 -5.69 -26.00 30.48
CA LEU A 112 -6.93 -26.78 30.47
C LEU A 112 -6.94 -27.86 31.54
N GLU A 113 -5.83 -28.60 31.69
CA GLU A 113 -5.67 -29.63 32.73
C GLU A 113 -5.68 -29.03 34.14
N GLN A 114 -5.08 -27.86 34.33
CA GLN A 114 -5.06 -27.15 35.60
C GLN A 114 -6.46 -26.74 36.06
N PHE A 115 -7.26 -26.15 35.16
CA PHE A 115 -8.57 -25.56 35.53
C PHE A 115 -9.75 -26.52 35.32
N PHE A 116 -9.60 -27.55 34.50
CA PHE A 116 -10.64 -28.55 34.23
C PHE A 116 -10.13 -30.00 34.38
N PRO A 117 -9.55 -30.37 35.53
CA PRO A 117 -8.99 -31.70 35.73
C PRO A 117 -10.06 -32.79 35.54
N GLY A 118 -9.73 -33.82 34.76
CA GLY A 118 -10.62 -34.96 34.50
C GLY A 118 -11.73 -34.71 33.47
N LYS A 119 -11.85 -33.50 32.89
CA LYS A 119 -12.66 -33.29 31.68
C LYS A 119 -11.77 -33.51 30.46
N ASN A 120 -12.21 -34.34 29.51
CA ASN A 120 -11.47 -34.60 28.27
C ASN A 120 -11.66 -33.42 27.27
N VAL A 121 -11.13 -32.26 27.63
CA VAL A 121 -11.21 -31.02 26.85
C VAL A 121 -9.97 -30.96 25.95
N THR A 122 -10.19 -31.10 24.65
CA THR A 122 -9.10 -31.01 23.65
C THR A 122 -8.83 -29.56 23.24
N GLU A 123 -9.83 -28.69 23.30
CA GLU A 123 -9.71 -27.27 22.95
C GLU A 123 -10.50 -26.39 23.92
N GLY A 124 -9.89 -25.26 24.29
CA GLY A 124 -10.56 -24.21 25.04
C GLY A 124 -10.19 -22.84 24.51
N TRP A 125 -11.21 -22.02 24.30
CA TRP A 125 -11.14 -20.69 23.73
C TRP A 125 -11.73 -19.69 24.71
N VAL A 126 -11.05 -18.56 24.88
CA VAL A 126 -11.53 -17.46 25.70
C VAL A 126 -11.72 -16.24 24.81
N LEU A 127 -12.89 -15.61 24.89
CA LEU A 127 -13.16 -14.34 24.24
C LEU A 127 -12.50 -13.23 25.06
N LEU A 128 -11.44 -12.62 24.52
CA LEU A 128 -10.68 -11.56 25.17
C LEU A 128 -11.42 -10.23 25.06
N HIS A 129 -11.91 -9.93 23.85
CA HIS A 129 -12.59 -8.66 23.53
C HIS A 129 -13.80 -8.92 22.63
N PRO A 130 -15.03 -8.66 23.10
CA PRO A 130 -16.23 -8.75 22.26
C PRO A 130 -16.21 -7.74 21.11
N ALA A 131 -16.73 -8.10 19.94
CA ALA A 131 -16.75 -7.20 18.78
C ALA A 131 -17.61 -5.93 18.96
N LEU A 132 -18.61 -5.99 19.84
CA LEU A 132 -19.54 -4.88 20.12
C LEU A 132 -19.27 -4.17 21.46
N SER A 133 -18.17 -4.50 22.15
CA SER A 133 -17.84 -3.82 23.42
C SER A 133 -17.48 -2.36 23.14
N SER A 134 -18.07 -1.43 23.90
CA SER A 134 -17.60 -0.04 23.90
C SER A 134 -16.12 -0.02 24.32
N SER A 135 -15.35 0.93 23.79
CA SER A 135 -13.91 1.03 24.06
C SER A 135 -13.55 1.32 25.53
N ASP A 136 -14.55 1.58 26.38
CA ASP A 136 -14.45 1.74 27.83
C ASP A 136 -14.50 0.39 28.60
N GLU A 137 -14.92 -0.72 27.97
CA GLU A 137 -14.88 -2.05 28.62
C GLU A 137 -13.45 -2.58 28.69
N THR A 138 -12.90 -2.60 29.91
CA THR A 138 -11.62 -3.28 30.18
C THR A 138 -11.81 -4.78 29.96
N PRO A 139 -10.91 -5.45 29.22
CA PRO A 139 -11.01 -6.88 29.03
C PRO A 139 -10.99 -7.60 30.37
N THR A 140 -11.57 -8.79 30.41
CA THR A 140 -11.50 -9.63 31.61
C THR A 140 -10.06 -10.04 31.93
N LEU A 141 -9.23 -10.16 30.89
CA LEU A 141 -7.84 -10.57 30.97
C LEU A 141 -6.93 -9.60 30.21
N THR A 142 -5.72 -9.37 30.73
CA THR A 142 -4.65 -8.63 30.06
C THR A 142 -3.40 -9.50 30.00
N ARG A 143 -2.64 -9.39 28.90
CA ARG A 143 -1.34 -10.05 28.77
C ARG A 143 -0.42 -9.58 29.90
N ILE A 144 0.17 -10.52 30.63
CA ILE A 144 1.18 -10.24 31.64
C ILE A 144 2.50 -10.01 30.91
N PRO A 145 3.14 -8.83 31.02
CA PRO A 145 4.47 -8.61 30.48
C PRO A 145 5.43 -9.64 31.11
N GLN A 146 6.31 -10.24 30.31
CA GLN A 146 7.38 -11.08 30.88
C GLN A 146 8.22 -10.20 31.82
N GLU A 147 8.18 -10.49 33.12
CA GLU A 147 8.95 -9.74 34.12
C GLU A 147 10.44 -9.91 33.83
N GLU A 148 11.18 -8.79 33.82
CA GLU A 148 12.62 -8.86 34.06
C GLU A 148 12.86 -9.54 35.41
N ASP A 149 13.79 -10.48 35.44
CA ASP A 149 14.16 -11.28 36.60
C ASP A 149 14.39 -10.39 37.85
N LYS A 150 13.35 -10.23 38.68
CA LYS A 150 13.37 -9.40 39.91
C LYS A 150 14.24 -10.00 41.03
N SER A 151 14.74 -11.23 40.82
CA SER A 151 15.61 -11.94 41.76
C SER A 151 17.01 -11.30 41.92
N LYS A 152 17.41 -10.40 41.02
CA LYS A 152 18.73 -9.76 41.02
C LYS A 152 18.63 -8.31 41.54
N SER A 153 19.25 -8.07 42.70
CA SER A 153 19.43 -6.74 43.32
C SER A 153 19.92 -5.70 42.31
N SER A 154 19.53 -4.42 42.47
CA SER A 154 19.99 -3.30 41.64
C SER A 154 21.52 -3.25 41.54
N THR A 155 22.22 -3.61 42.62
CA THR A 155 23.69 -3.68 42.68
C THR A 155 24.27 -4.78 41.78
N TYR A 156 23.56 -5.90 41.60
CA TYR A 156 23.98 -6.98 40.70
C TYR A 156 23.81 -6.59 39.22
N LYS A 157 22.73 -5.86 38.89
CA LYS A 157 22.48 -5.31 37.55
C LYS A 157 23.56 -4.28 37.14
N GLU A 158 24.06 -3.49 38.09
CA GLU A 158 25.16 -2.53 37.87
C GLU A 158 26.54 -3.19 37.69
N LEU A 159 26.82 -4.30 38.41
CA LEU A 159 28.12 -4.97 38.40
C LEU A 159 28.31 -5.96 37.25
N PHE A 160 27.25 -6.65 36.81
CA PHE A 160 27.33 -7.77 35.86
C PHE A 160 26.47 -7.60 34.61
N GLY A 161 25.74 -6.48 34.48
CA GLY A 161 24.77 -6.25 33.41
C GLY A 161 23.47 -7.01 33.62
N THR A 162 22.40 -6.57 32.96
CA THR A 162 21.13 -7.31 32.89
C THR A 162 21.25 -8.47 31.92
N SER A 163 20.73 -9.64 32.28
CA SER A 163 20.54 -10.71 31.29
C SER A 163 19.57 -10.20 30.22
N PRO A 164 19.89 -10.38 28.92
CA PRO A 164 19.04 -9.85 27.87
C PRO A 164 17.64 -10.48 27.95
N PRO A 165 16.59 -9.69 27.67
CA PRO A 165 15.21 -10.14 27.80
C PRO A 165 14.93 -11.32 26.85
N THR A 166 13.99 -12.18 27.24
CA THR A 166 13.50 -13.23 26.35
C THR A 166 12.54 -12.59 25.35
N LEU A 167 12.78 -12.81 24.05
CA LEU A 167 11.98 -12.23 22.97
C LEU A 167 10.73 -13.09 22.73
N SER A 168 9.56 -12.45 22.72
CA SER A 168 8.27 -13.11 22.52
C SER A 168 7.39 -12.42 21.47
N ARG A 169 7.94 -11.44 20.74
CA ARG A 169 7.29 -10.73 19.64
C ARG A 169 8.00 -11.05 18.33
N TRP A 170 7.23 -11.23 17.25
CA TRP A 170 7.80 -11.61 15.96
C TRP A 170 8.74 -10.53 15.39
N GLU A 171 8.46 -9.24 15.64
CA GLU A 171 9.29 -8.12 15.21
C GLU A 171 10.70 -8.21 15.82
N ASP A 172 10.75 -8.48 17.13
CA ASP A 172 12.01 -8.64 17.86
C ASP A 172 12.77 -9.88 17.39
N VAL A 173 12.05 -10.97 17.06
CA VAL A 173 12.65 -12.19 16.51
C VAL A 173 13.24 -11.93 15.12
N VAL A 174 12.53 -11.20 14.25
CA VAL A 174 13.06 -10.76 12.94
C VAL A 174 14.35 -9.96 13.14
N GLU A 175 14.32 -8.95 14.00
CA GLU A 175 15.49 -8.11 14.29
C GLU A 175 16.66 -8.95 14.81
N GLN A 176 16.42 -9.85 15.75
CA GLN A 176 17.46 -10.66 16.38
C GLN A 176 18.06 -11.72 15.44
N VAL A 177 17.26 -12.31 14.56
CA VAL A 177 17.69 -13.36 13.63
C VAL A 177 18.47 -12.77 12.45
N TYR A 178 18.00 -11.65 11.89
CA TYR A 178 18.59 -11.04 10.69
C TYR A 178 19.71 -10.01 10.99
N ALA A 179 19.82 -9.51 12.23
CA ALA A 179 20.88 -8.58 12.60
C ALA A 179 22.26 -9.26 12.63
N LEU A 180 23.29 -8.48 12.27
CA LEU A 180 24.68 -8.86 12.50
C LEU A 180 24.95 -8.91 14.01
N LYS A 181 25.23 -10.10 14.53
CA LYS A 181 25.40 -10.36 15.97
C LYS A 181 26.77 -9.88 16.44
N LEU A 182 26.79 -8.90 17.34
CA LEU A 182 27.99 -8.45 18.05
C LEU A 182 27.62 -8.29 19.54
N GLY A 183 28.08 -9.22 20.39
CA GLY A 183 27.82 -9.21 21.84
C GLY A 183 26.86 -10.31 22.30
N GLN A 184 26.21 -10.06 23.45
CA GLN A 184 25.30 -11.02 24.10
C GLN A 184 23.96 -11.09 23.35
N VAL A 185 23.54 -12.30 22.98
CA VAL A 185 22.35 -12.56 22.16
C VAL A 185 21.13 -12.74 23.06
N SER A 186 20.04 -12.03 22.78
CA SER A 186 18.75 -12.25 23.45
C SER A 186 18.20 -13.62 23.07
N LYS A 187 17.66 -14.36 24.06
CA LYS A 187 17.04 -15.66 23.80
C LYS A 187 15.65 -15.45 23.23
N VAL A 188 15.29 -16.20 22.19
CA VAL A 188 13.93 -16.25 21.67
C VAL A 188 13.14 -17.28 22.48
N ALA A 189 11.91 -16.96 22.88
CA ALA A 189 11.03 -17.92 23.55
C ALA A 189 10.68 -19.09 22.60
N PRO A 190 10.29 -20.26 23.12
CA PRO A 190 9.77 -21.35 22.30
C PRO A 190 8.60 -20.89 21.43
N CYS A 191 8.48 -21.42 20.22
CA CYS A 191 7.41 -21.12 19.28
C CYS A 191 6.34 -22.22 19.25
N ASP A 192 5.13 -21.84 18.87
CA ASP A 192 4.06 -22.77 18.52
C ASP A 192 4.28 -23.26 17.07
N GLU A 193 4.97 -24.39 16.89
CA GLU A 193 5.39 -24.90 15.56
C GLU A 193 4.20 -25.02 14.58
N GLU A 194 3.05 -25.51 15.04
CA GLU A 194 1.85 -25.66 14.20
C GLU A 194 1.31 -24.29 13.74
N ALA A 195 1.26 -23.31 14.64
CA ALA A 195 0.80 -21.96 14.30
C ALA A 195 1.79 -21.23 13.37
N VAL A 196 3.09 -21.42 13.58
CA VAL A 196 4.13 -20.87 12.71
C VAL A 196 4.03 -21.47 11.31
N ASP A 197 3.94 -22.80 11.19
CA ASP A 197 3.82 -23.48 9.90
C ASP A 197 2.54 -23.10 9.17
N ALA A 198 1.44 -22.90 9.89
CA ALA A 198 0.16 -22.46 9.37
C ALA A 198 0.17 -21.03 8.79
N LEU A 199 0.98 -20.13 9.36
CA LEU A 199 1.18 -18.76 8.85
C LEU A 199 2.18 -18.71 7.69
N ARG A 200 3.21 -19.56 7.78
CA ARG A 200 4.33 -19.60 6.86
C ARG A 200 3.98 -20.25 5.52
N SER A 201 3.22 -21.34 5.57
CA SER A 201 2.95 -22.19 4.41
C SER A 201 1.84 -21.60 3.54
N PRO A 202 2.10 -21.31 2.26
CA PRO A 202 1.05 -20.86 1.36
C PRO A 202 0.07 -22.02 1.05
N PRO A 203 -1.18 -21.73 0.67
CA PRO A 203 -2.11 -22.75 0.17
C PRO A 203 -1.54 -23.51 -1.05
N THR A 204 -2.15 -24.66 -1.37
CA THR A 204 -1.73 -25.46 -2.53
C THR A 204 -1.92 -24.70 -3.83
N ASN A 205 -0.92 -24.74 -4.73
CA ASN A 205 -0.89 -23.99 -6.00
C ASN A 205 -1.02 -22.47 -5.85
N TRP A 206 -0.65 -21.94 -4.68
CA TRP A 206 -0.68 -20.51 -4.42
C TRP A 206 0.50 -19.82 -5.08
N THR A 207 0.20 -18.86 -5.93
CA THR A 207 1.16 -18.04 -6.65
C THR A 207 1.03 -16.58 -6.25
N LEU A 208 1.94 -15.75 -6.75
CA LEU A 208 1.96 -14.33 -6.49
C LEU A 208 0.67 -13.61 -6.94
N GLU A 209 -0.01 -14.14 -7.95
CA GLU A 209 -1.29 -13.65 -8.45
C GLU A 209 -2.43 -13.87 -7.44
N TYR A 210 -2.35 -14.92 -6.61
CA TYR A 210 -3.29 -15.10 -5.50
C TYR A 210 -3.03 -14.07 -4.39
N ASP A 211 -1.76 -13.78 -4.09
CA ASP A 211 -1.41 -12.72 -3.13
C ASP A 211 -1.81 -11.33 -3.67
N GLU A 212 -1.70 -11.08 -4.97
CA GLU A 212 -2.22 -9.87 -5.62
C GLU A 212 -3.73 -9.73 -5.45
N GLU A 213 -4.48 -10.79 -5.76
CA GLU A 213 -5.93 -10.75 -5.66
C GLU A 213 -6.40 -10.61 -4.21
N LEU A 214 -5.71 -11.27 -3.27
CA LEU A 214 -5.93 -11.11 -1.83
C LEU A 214 -5.58 -9.69 -1.36
N SER A 215 -4.46 -9.14 -1.83
CA SER A 215 -4.05 -7.75 -1.57
C SER A 215 -5.11 -6.76 -2.06
N ARG A 216 -5.61 -6.94 -3.30
CA ARG A 216 -6.69 -6.14 -3.87
C ARG A 216 -7.96 -6.25 -3.04
N PHE A 217 -8.37 -7.47 -2.68
CA PHE A 217 -9.54 -7.71 -1.84
C PHE A 217 -9.45 -6.99 -0.49
N LEU A 218 -8.33 -7.16 0.22
CA LEU A 218 -8.05 -6.53 1.51
C LEU A 218 -7.95 -5.02 1.41
N PHE A 219 -7.40 -4.50 0.31
CA PHE A 219 -7.38 -3.07 0.04
C PHE A 219 -8.81 -2.58 -0.19
N GLU A 220 -9.50 -3.02 -1.24
CA GLU A 220 -10.84 -2.54 -1.64
C GLU A 220 -11.90 -2.66 -0.53
N ASN A 221 -11.83 -3.71 0.29
CA ASN A 221 -12.78 -3.94 1.38
C ASN A 221 -12.26 -3.51 2.76
N GLY A 222 -11.02 -3.00 2.84
CA GLY A 222 -10.46 -2.42 4.06
C GLY A 222 -11.02 -1.02 4.32
N ASP A 223 -10.85 -0.52 5.54
CA ASP A 223 -11.26 0.84 5.89
C ASP A 223 -10.38 1.87 5.15
N HIS A 224 -10.84 2.34 3.99
CA HIS A 224 -10.28 3.46 3.20
C HIS A 224 -10.52 4.81 3.84
N GLU A 225 -10.49 4.90 5.16
CA GLU A 225 -10.70 6.15 5.86
C GLU A 225 -9.39 7.00 5.85
N ASN A 226 -8.70 7.07 4.72
CA ASN A 226 -7.69 8.10 4.46
C ASN A 226 -8.37 9.20 3.64
N GLU A 227 -9.29 9.97 4.21
CA GLU A 227 -9.71 11.22 3.55
C GLU A 227 -10.28 12.34 4.44
N SER A 228 -10.42 12.16 5.75
CA SER A 228 -10.66 13.31 6.64
C SER A 228 -10.01 13.12 8.01
N LEU A 229 -8.82 13.71 8.19
CA LEU A 229 -8.29 13.96 9.52
C LEU A 229 -9.14 15.07 10.15
N GLY A 230 -9.74 14.81 11.30
CA GLY A 230 -10.55 15.80 12.00
C GLY A 230 -9.70 16.72 12.87
N SER A 231 -10.24 17.91 13.18
CA SER A 231 -9.65 18.79 14.19
C SER A 231 -9.59 18.08 15.54
N VAL A 232 -8.44 18.16 16.22
CA VAL A 232 -8.21 17.51 17.53
C VAL A 232 -9.26 17.92 18.57
N LYS A 233 -9.78 19.16 18.50
CA LYS A 233 -10.84 19.67 19.38
C LYS A 233 -12.09 18.79 19.43
N GLN A 234 -12.37 18.04 18.36
CA GLN A 234 -13.52 17.15 18.30
C GLN A 234 -13.37 15.93 19.21
N TYR A 235 -12.14 15.52 19.52
CA TYR A 235 -11.81 14.22 20.13
C TYR A 235 -11.14 14.32 21.51
N VAL A 236 -10.73 15.53 21.91
CA VAL A 236 -10.12 15.79 23.23
C VAL A 236 -11.06 16.64 24.09
N GLU A 237 -11.08 16.39 25.39
CA GLU A 237 -11.75 17.23 26.39
C GLU A 237 -10.90 18.46 26.72
N SER A 238 -9.58 18.29 26.81
CA SER A 238 -8.62 19.36 27.02
C SER A 238 -7.28 19.03 26.38
N LEU A 239 -6.54 20.09 26.04
CA LEU A 239 -5.17 20.05 25.56
C LEU A 239 -4.34 20.95 26.47
N GLU A 240 -3.23 20.41 26.98
CA GLU A 240 -2.28 21.13 27.83
C GLU A 240 -0.88 20.98 27.23
N VAL A 241 -0.03 21.98 27.44
CA VAL A 241 1.38 21.95 27.03
C VAL A 241 2.26 22.25 28.24
N SER A 242 3.53 21.84 28.17
CA SER A 242 4.50 22.05 29.23
C SER A 242 4.78 23.52 29.51
N SER A 243 4.88 24.32 28.45
CA SER A 243 5.19 25.74 28.46
C SER A 243 4.95 26.31 27.07
N TYR A 244 4.89 27.63 26.95
CA TYR A 244 4.78 28.30 25.66
C TYR A 244 5.21 29.77 25.77
N ARG A 245 5.54 30.36 24.64
CA ARG A 245 5.84 31.79 24.49
C ARG A 245 4.57 32.56 24.06
N ASP A 246 4.34 33.74 24.65
CA ASP A 246 3.19 34.65 24.45
C ASP A 246 2.19 34.27 23.33
N GLU A 247 2.49 34.64 22.07
CA GLU A 247 1.60 34.45 20.92
C GLU A 247 1.68 33.06 20.27
N ASP A 248 2.74 32.29 20.54
CA ASP A 248 2.99 30.94 19.98
C ASP A 248 2.49 29.85 20.96
N ASN A 249 1.25 30.02 21.42
CA ASN A 249 0.65 29.23 22.50
C ASN A 249 -0.01 27.92 22.01
N SER A 250 -0.65 27.20 22.93
CA SER A 250 -1.28 25.91 22.62
C SER A 250 -2.42 25.98 21.60
N ASP A 251 -3.02 27.15 21.35
CA ASP A 251 -4.11 27.28 20.37
C ASP A 251 -3.64 26.97 18.94
N CYS A 252 -2.38 27.30 18.62
CA CYS A 252 -1.72 26.98 17.35
C CYS A 252 -1.64 25.47 17.08
N LEU A 253 -1.78 24.62 18.10
CA LEU A 253 -1.82 23.17 17.91
C LEU A 253 -3.14 22.70 17.26
N THR A 254 -4.16 23.55 17.20
CA THR A 254 -5.53 23.13 16.86
C THR A 254 -6.33 24.11 16.00
N ASP A 255 -5.69 25.18 15.52
CA ASP A 255 -6.30 26.21 14.65
C ASP A 255 -6.50 25.73 13.20
N GLY A 256 -5.76 24.69 12.78
CA GLY A 256 -5.81 24.14 11.44
C GLY A 256 -4.99 24.93 10.42
N ASP A 257 -4.20 25.92 10.86
CA ASP A 257 -3.25 26.65 10.04
C ASP A 257 -1.88 25.95 10.12
N THR A 258 -1.25 25.70 8.99
CA THR A 258 0.08 25.07 8.94
C THR A 258 1.22 26.08 9.09
N GLU A 259 0.92 27.37 8.97
CA GLU A 259 1.90 28.45 9.09
C GLU A 259 2.09 28.91 10.54
N THR A 260 1.17 28.57 11.44
CA THR A 260 1.29 28.82 12.88
C THR A 260 1.97 27.64 13.58
N TYR A 261 2.54 27.89 14.76
CA TYR A 261 3.20 26.85 15.55
C TYR A 261 3.07 27.12 17.05
N TRP A 262 3.10 26.05 17.83
CA TRP A 262 3.40 26.14 19.26
C TRP A 262 4.91 26.13 19.45
N GLU A 263 5.46 27.11 20.16
CA GLU A 263 6.86 27.18 20.57
C GLU A 263 6.95 26.94 22.08
N SER A 264 7.71 25.92 22.50
CA SER A 264 7.97 25.70 23.93
C SER A 264 8.87 26.79 24.52
N ASP A 265 8.77 27.01 25.82
CA ASP A 265 9.70 27.87 26.58
C ASP A 265 10.09 27.16 27.87
N GLY A 266 11.17 26.38 27.84
CA GLY A 266 11.51 25.51 28.98
C GLY A 266 12.90 24.90 28.94
N SER A 267 13.15 23.98 29.87
CA SER A 267 14.42 23.25 29.91
C SER A 267 14.46 22.13 28.88
N GLN A 268 15.63 21.95 28.25
CA GLN A 268 15.86 20.92 27.24
C GLN A 268 15.34 19.54 27.68
N GLY A 269 14.54 18.90 26.80
CA GLY A 269 13.99 17.55 26.98
C GLY A 269 12.85 17.43 28.00
N GLN A 270 12.33 18.55 28.49
CA GLN A 270 11.19 18.62 29.42
C GLN A 270 9.89 19.08 28.76
N HIS A 271 9.84 19.11 27.43
CA HIS A 271 8.70 19.58 26.68
C HIS A 271 7.67 18.47 26.46
N TRP A 272 6.40 18.78 26.65
CA TRP A 272 5.33 17.82 26.43
C TRP A 272 4.02 18.48 26.01
N ILE A 273 3.24 17.74 25.25
CA ILE A 273 1.85 18.05 24.89
C ILE A 273 0.98 16.93 25.48
N ARG A 274 -0.01 17.28 26.29
CA ARG A 274 -0.93 16.32 26.93
C ARG A 274 -2.33 16.50 26.39
N LEU A 275 -2.91 15.41 25.96
CA LEU A 275 -4.28 15.31 25.48
C LEU A 275 -5.09 14.54 26.51
N LYS A 276 -6.16 15.17 27.01
CA LYS A 276 -7.21 14.47 27.74
C LYS A 276 -8.24 14.01 26.73
N MET A 277 -8.30 12.71 26.47
CA MET A 277 -9.14 12.16 25.41
C MET A 277 -10.60 12.13 25.86
N LYS A 278 -11.54 12.44 24.95
CA LYS A 278 -12.96 12.18 25.20
C LYS A 278 -13.17 10.69 25.43
N ARG A 279 -14.17 10.35 26.24
CA ARG A 279 -14.52 8.94 26.51
C ARG A 279 -14.74 8.18 25.21
N SER A 280 -14.36 6.91 25.23
CA SER A 280 -14.53 5.99 24.11
C SER A 280 -13.86 6.40 22.78
N THR A 281 -12.83 7.26 22.83
CA THR A 281 -12.08 7.70 21.64
C THR A 281 -10.83 6.85 21.42
N ILE A 282 -10.83 5.94 20.43
CA ILE A 282 -9.65 5.16 20.07
C ILE A 282 -8.85 5.89 18.99
N VAL A 283 -7.57 6.14 19.24
CA VAL A 283 -6.69 6.81 18.29
C VAL A 283 -6.32 5.87 17.14
N LYS A 284 -6.89 6.13 15.96
CA LYS A 284 -6.49 5.48 14.70
C LYS A 284 -5.20 6.07 14.18
N LYS A 285 -5.06 7.39 14.28
CA LYS A 285 -3.85 8.11 13.87
C LYS A 285 -3.75 9.41 14.66
N LEU A 286 -2.58 9.72 15.20
CA LEU A 286 -2.23 10.99 15.80
C LEU A 286 -0.95 11.47 15.13
N MET A 287 -1.00 12.67 14.59
CA MET A 287 0.08 13.31 13.85
C MET A 287 0.38 14.68 14.43
N ILE A 288 1.65 15.08 14.31
CA ILE A 288 2.14 16.40 14.66
C ILE A 288 2.78 17.03 13.41
N GLY A 289 2.59 18.33 13.18
CA GLY A 289 3.27 19.06 12.12
C GLY A 289 4.71 19.40 12.54
N VAL A 290 5.68 19.05 11.70
CA VAL A 290 7.11 19.36 11.91
C VAL A 290 7.67 19.98 10.64
N GLU A 291 8.49 21.02 10.75
CA GLU A 291 9.11 21.66 9.60
C GLU A 291 10.64 21.69 9.72
N ALA A 292 11.35 21.18 8.71
CA ALA A 292 12.81 21.15 8.73
C ALA A 292 13.46 22.54 8.69
N SER A 293 12.73 23.56 8.23
CA SER A 293 13.23 24.95 8.23
C SER A 293 13.30 25.57 9.62
N ASP A 294 12.72 24.94 10.64
CA ASP A 294 12.84 25.36 12.04
C ASP A 294 14.21 25.08 12.67
N ASP A 295 15.09 24.40 11.94
CA ASP A 295 16.47 24.13 12.34
C ASP A 295 16.55 23.49 13.74
N ASN A 296 17.18 24.14 14.73
CA ASN A 296 17.36 23.59 16.07
C ASN A 296 16.07 23.47 16.90
N TYR A 297 14.95 24.06 16.47
CA TYR A 297 13.64 23.86 17.10
C TYR A 297 12.92 22.59 16.61
N THR A 298 13.46 21.93 15.57
CA THR A 298 12.89 20.69 15.04
C THR A 298 13.05 19.56 16.06
N PRO A 299 11.97 18.85 16.47
CA PRO A 299 12.08 17.71 17.36
C PRO A 299 12.88 16.59 16.69
N ASN A 300 13.79 15.97 17.43
CA ASN A 300 14.63 14.84 16.97
C ASN A 300 14.17 13.52 17.61
N ARG A 301 13.79 13.54 18.89
CA ARG A 301 13.27 12.35 19.58
C ARG A 301 11.98 12.64 20.31
N ILE A 302 10.96 11.83 20.05
CA ILE A 302 9.61 11.97 20.60
C ILE A 302 9.19 10.67 21.26
N VAL A 303 8.70 10.74 22.50
CA VAL A 303 8.17 9.59 23.25
C VAL A 303 6.70 9.82 23.53
N VAL A 304 5.84 8.93 23.07
CA VAL A 304 4.40 8.99 23.34
C VAL A 304 4.06 8.05 24.48
N MET A 305 3.39 8.59 25.51
CA MET A 305 2.90 7.88 26.67
C MET A 305 1.37 7.85 26.65
N GLY A 306 0.74 6.84 27.25
CA GLY A 306 -0.70 6.86 27.47
C GLY A 306 -1.15 5.98 28.62
N GLY A 307 -2.28 6.31 29.21
CA GLY A 307 -2.83 5.64 30.40
C GLY A 307 -3.53 6.63 31.33
N GLU A 308 -3.64 6.27 32.60
CA GLU A 308 -4.01 7.22 33.65
C GLU A 308 -2.79 8.07 34.03
N LEU A 309 -3.03 9.26 34.61
CA LEU A 309 -1.96 10.22 34.93
C LEU A 309 -0.85 9.64 35.84
N ASP A 310 -1.20 8.71 36.72
CA ASP A 310 -0.30 8.06 37.68
C ASP A 310 0.32 6.76 37.16
N SER A 311 -0.18 6.21 36.06
CA SER A 311 0.16 4.88 35.56
C SER A 311 0.30 4.83 34.03
N MET A 312 0.87 5.90 33.44
CA MET A 312 1.14 5.95 32.00
C MET A 312 2.16 4.91 31.54
N VAL A 313 1.85 4.21 30.46
CA VAL A 313 2.77 3.30 29.76
C VAL A 313 3.32 3.95 28.50
N LYS A 314 4.54 3.55 28.11
CA LYS A 314 5.14 4.03 26.86
C LYS A 314 4.46 3.35 25.67
N LEU A 315 3.83 4.14 24.81
CA LEU A 315 3.13 3.68 23.61
C LEU A 315 4.03 3.71 22.37
N ASN A 316 4.88 4.73 22.24
CA ASN A 316 5.79 4.87 21.09
C ASN A 316 7.08 5.64 21.44
N ASP A 317 8.16 5.41 20.67
CA ASP A 317 9.47 6.07 20.81
C ASP A 317 10.04 6.31 19.40
N ILE A 318 10.09 7.56 18.98
CA ILE A 318 10.25 7.98 17.59
C ILE A 318 11.51 8.81 17.45
N SER A 319 12.31 8.51 16.43
CA SER A 319 13.39 9.37 15.97
C SER A 319 12.97 10.04 14.66
N VAL A 320 12.99 11.37 14.64
CA VAL A 320 12.67 12.19 13.47
C VAL A 320 13.91 12.28 12.60
N ASN A 321 13.77 12.10 11.28
CA ASN A 321 14.90 12.18 10.37
C ASN A 321 15.27 13.65 10.11
N ASP A 322 16.57 13.92 9.97
CA ASP A 322 17.07 15.23 9.55
C ASP A 322 16.47 15.64 8.20
N GLY A 323 15.87 16.82 8.14
CA GLY A 323 15.25 17.34 6.92
C GLY A 323 13.83 16.81 6.63
N PHE A 324 13.13 16.27 7.62
CA PHE A 324 11.70 15.94 7.49
C PHE A 324 10.83 17.19 7.69
N SER A 325 9.94 17.45 6.72
CA SER A 325 8.91 18.48 6.78
C SER A 325 7.54 17.88 6.44
N GLY A 326 6.54 18.10 7.30
CA GLY A 326 5.17 17.66 7.14
C GLY A 326 4.56 17.00 8.38
N ASP A 327 3.48 16.25 8.18
CA ASP A 327 2.76 15.56 9.25
C ASP A 327 3.48 14.28 9.70
N LEU A 328 4.14 14.33 10.85
CA LEU A 328 4.77 13.17 11.49
C LEU A 328 3.73 12.37 12.28
N THR A 329 3.53 11.10 11.93
CA THR A 329 2.66 10.19 12.71
C THR A 329 3.35 9.75 13.99
N VAL A 330 2.77 10.14 15.14
CA VAL A 330 3.31 9.83 16.46
C VAL A 330 2.61 8.65 17.15
N LEU A 331 1.36 8.39 16.80
CA LEU A 331 0.63 7.22 17.26
C LEU A 331 -0.29 6.73 16.15
N GLU A 332 -0.38 5.41 15.93
CA GLU A 332 -1.28 4.86 14.91
C GLU A 332 -1.77 3.47 15.32
N ASN A 333 -2.98 3.11 14.83
CA ASN A 333 -3.61 1.81 15.01
C ASN A 333 -3.74 1.38 16.47
N MET A 334 -4.13 2.30 17.36
CA MET A 334 -4.47 1.89 18.72
C MET A 334 -5.73 1.01 18.68
N THR A 335 -5.72 -0.01 19.53
CA THR A 335 -6.81 -0.98 19.68
C THR A 335 -7.62 -0.71 20.95
N GLN A 336 -7.26 0.28 21.75
CA GLN A 336 -7.94 0.61 23.00
C GLN A 336 -7.94 2.13 23.27
N HIS A 337 -8.86 2.55 24.14
CA HIS A 337 -8.91 3.91 24.65
C HIS A 337 -7.78 4.17 25.65
N TYR A 338 -7.17 5.35 25.56
CA TYR A 338 -6.23 5.86 26.55
C TYR A 338 -6.77 7.21 27.05
N PRO A 339 -7.16 7.33 28.34
CA PRO A 339 -7.75 8.57 28.87
C PRO A 339 -6.83 9.78 28.73
N TYR A 340 -5.53 9.57 28.94
CA TYR A 340 -4.50 10.57 28.70
C TYR A 340 -3.49 10.05 27.69
N ILE A 341 -3.10 10.92 26.76
CA ILE A 341 -1.97 10.71 25.85
C ILE A 341 -1.01 11.88 26.02
N GLU A 342 0.27 11.59 26.28
CA GLU A 342 1.31 12.60 26.47
C GLU A 342 2.43 12.41 25.45
N ILE A 343 2.59 13.40 24.57
CA ILE A 343 3.65 13.47 23.56
C ILE A 343 4.82 14.22 24.21
N ARG A 344 5.92 13.54 24.48
CA ARG A 344 7.12 14.10 25.13
C ARG A 344 8.21 14.33 24.10
N ILE A 345 8.64 15.57 23.92
CA ILE A 345 9.78 15.91 23.07
C ILE A 345 11.04 15.82 23.93
N LYS A 346 11.86 14.81 23.67
CA LYS A 346 13.02 14.45 24.49
C LYS A 346 14.31 15.10 24.03
N ASP A 347 14.48 15.21 22.72
CA ASP A 347 15.66 15.81 22.11
C ASP A 347 15.21 16.63 20.88
N CYS A 348 15.83 17.77 20.65
CA CYS A 348 15.68 18.58 19.42
C CYS A 348 16.95 18.46 18.55
N LYS A 349 16.85 18.88 17.29
CA LYS A 349 17.98 18.92 16.35
C LYS A 349 19.10 19.81 16.90
N ASP A 350 20.36 19.42 16.67
CA ASP A 350 21.56 20.16 17.06
C ASP A 350 21.60 20.56 18.56
N ASP A 351 21.07 19.69 19.42
CA ASP A 351 20.92 19.91 20.86
C ASP A 351 20.15 21.23 21.18
N GLY A 352 19.16 21.57 20.35
CA GLY A 352 18.21 22.66 20.60
C GLY A 352 17.53 22.55 21.96
N ILE A 353 17.18 23.71 22.52
CA ILE A 353 16.54 23.80 23.84
C ILE A 353 15.04 23.65 23.69
N ASP A 354 14.43 24.49 22.86
CA ASP A 354 12.99 24.55 22.63
C ASP A 354 12.56 23.82 21.36
N THR A 355 11.27 23.65 21.18
CA THR A 355 10.70 22.95 20.02
C THR A 355 9.51 23.70 19.43
N ARG A 356 9.32 23.54 18.12
CA ARG A 356 8.17 24.06 17.38
C ARG A 356 7.35 22.93 16.77
N ILE A 357 6.03 23.02 16.94
CA ILE A 357 5.07 22.06 16.39
C ILE A 357 3.95 22.81 15.66
N HIS A 358 3.79 22.52 14.37
CA HIS A 358 2.88 23.18 13.43
C HIS A 358 1.48 22.54 13.40
N GLY A 359 0.91 22.26 14.56
CA GLY A 359 -0.41 21.66 14.67
C GLY A 359 -0.45 20.17 15.01
N LEU A 360 -1.63 19.73 15.45
CA LEU A 360 -1.96 18.34 15.72
C LEU A 360 -3.12 17.90 14.84
N LYS A 361 -3.05 16.65 14.37
CA LYS A 361 -4.12 16.01 13.58
C LYS A 361 -4.44 14.67 14.18
N ILE A 362 -5.72 14.42 14.45
CA ILE A 362 -6.16 13.14 15.00
C ILE A 362 -7.28 12.53 14.18
N LYS A 363 -7.21 11.22 14.08
CA LYS A 363 -8.26 10.37 13.57
C LYS A 363 -8.61 9.36 14.65
N SER A 364 -9.89 9.18 14.90
CA SER A 364 -10.36 8.25 15.91
C SER A 364 -11.55 7.43 15.45
N SER A 365 -11.78 6.31 16.14
CA SER A 365 -13.01 5.52 16.06
C SER A 365 -13.62 5.39 17.45
N GLN A 366 -14.94 5.25 17.52
CA GLN A 366 -15.63 4.89 18.77
C GLN A 366 -15.57 3.36 19.01
N ASP A 367 -15.57 2.60 17.91
CA ASP A 367 -15.49 1.14 17.93
C ASP A 367 -14.05 0.64 18.07
N ARG A 368 -13.92 -0.47 18.79
CA ARG A 368 -12.66 -1.20 18.94
C ARG A 368 -12.33 -1.90 17.63
N ASP A 369 -11.18 -1.57 17.07
CA ASP A 369 -10.67 -2.23 15.88
C ASP A 369 -9.86 -3.44 16.31
N LEU A 370 -10.47 -4.61 16.11
CA LEU A 370 -9.89 -5.91 16.42
C LEU A 370 -9.01 -6.43 15.26
N GLY A 371 -8.72 -5.58 14.27
CA GLY A 371 -7.95 -5.90 13.08
C GLY A 371 -8.72 -6.80 12.11
N LEU A 372 -7.95 -7.62 11.37
CA LEU A 372 -8.50 -8.54 10.39
C LEU A 372 -9.47 -9.54 11.06
N ASN A 373 -10.64 -9.73 10.46
CA ASN A 373 -11.65 -10.65 10.95
C ASN A 373 -11.73 -11.88 10.04
N ARG A 374 -11.66 -13.10 10.59
CA ARG A 374 -11.77 -14.34 9.80
C ARG A 374 -13.10 -14.45 9.04
N ASP A 375 -14.19 -14.02 9.67
CA ASP A 375 -15.53 -14.07 9.06
C ASP A 375 -15.74 -12.97 8.01
N PHE A 376 -14.69 -12.22 7.66
CA PHE A 376 -14.67 -11.25 6.56
C PHE A 376 -14.64 -11.91 5.18
N PHE A 377 -14.08 -13.11 5.07
CA PHE A 377 -13.99 -13.88 3.83
C PHE A 377 -15.29 -14.66 3.61
N THR A 378 -16.31 -13.97 3.12
CA THR A 378 -17.62 -14.56 2.82
C THR A 378 -17.79 -14.78 1.32
N PRO A 379 -18.53 -15.82 0.88
CA PRO A 379 -18.70 -16.11 -0.54
C PRO A 379 -19.26 -14.93 -1.34
N ASP A 380 -20.19 -14.15 -0.77
CA ASP A 380 -20.77 -12.96 -1.39
C ASP A 380 -19.74 -11.85 -1.68
N LYS A 381 -18.72 -11.71 -0.83
CA LYS A 381 -17.64 -10.73 -1.02
C LYS A 381 -16.55 -11.25 -1.97
N LEU A 382 -16.39 -12.57 -2.07
CA LEU A 382 -15.38 -13.21 -2.90
C LEU A 382 -15.80 -13.42 -4.36
N VAL A 383 -17.07 -13.18 -4.73
CA VAL A 383 -17.57 -13.37 -6.12
C VAL A 383 -16.75 -12.61 -7.17
N ARG A 384 -16.18 -11.45 -6.82
CA ARG A 384 -15.35 -10.64 -7.73
C ARG A 384 -13.88 -11.08 -7.76
N TYR A 385 -13.52 -12.10 -6.98
CA TYR A 385 -12.16 -12.58 -6.75
C TYR A 385 -12.14 -14.12 -6.96
N PRO A 386 -12.22 -14.57 -8.22
CA PRO A 386 -12.43 -15.98 -8.55
C PRO A 386 -11.28 -16.90 -8.08
N ARG A 387 -10.06 -16.37 -7.90
CA ARG A 387 -8.94 -17.16 -7.36
C ARG A 387 -9.12 -17.42 -5.87
N LEU A 388 -9.77 -16.50 -5.16
CA LEU A 388 -9.99 -16.61 -3.71
C LEU A 388 -11.26 -17.40 -3.35
N GLU A 389 -12.27 -17.40 -4.23
CA GLU A 389 -13.61 -17.96 -3.95
C GLU A 389 -13.59 -19.42 -3.47
N THR A 390 -12.72 -20.25 -4.06
CA THR A 390 -12.64 -21.69 -3.72
C THR A 390 -11.74 -21.99 -2.51
N VAL A 391 -11.07 -20.99 -1.95
CA VAL A 391 -10.09 -21.16 -0.88
C VAL A 391 -10.78 -21.08 0.48
N ASP A 392 -10.36 -21.96 1.40
CA ASP A 392 -10.86 -21.96 2.77
C ASP A 392 -10.64 -20.59 3.46
N PRO A 393 -11.69 -19.96 4.05
CA PRO A 393 -11.59 -18.69 4.76
C PRO A 393 -10.50 -18.63 5.84
N GLU A 394 -10.22 -19.74 6.53
CA GLU A 394 -9.18 -19.82 7.55
C GLU A 394 -7.78 -19.69 6.93
N LYS A 395 -7.58 -20.29 5.75
CA LYS A 395 -6.31 -20.15 5.01
C LYS A 395 -6.12 -18.74 4.48
N LEU A 396 -7.18 -18.12 3.97
CA LEU A 396 -7.17 -16.72 3.54
C LEU A 396 -6.83 -15.80 4.72
N TYR A 397 -7.48 -15.98 5.86
CA TYR A 397 -7.23 -15.23 7.09
C TYR A 397 -5.76 -15.28 7.53
N ARG A 398 -5.19 -16.49 7.60
CA ARG A 398 -3.77 -16.68 7.99
C ARG A 398 -2.82 -16.04 6.98
N ARG A 399 -3.08 -16.23 5.69
CA ARG A 399 -2.26 -15.63 4.63
C ARG A 399 -2.31 -14.11 4.68
N SER A 400 -3.48 -13.53 4.92
CA SER A 400 -3.66 -12.09 5.11
C SER A 400 -2.92 -11.57 6.35
N LEU A 401 -2.90 -12.31 7.46
CA LEU A 401 -2.09 -11.92 8.64
C LEU A 401 -0.61 -11.86 8.30
N ALA A 402 -0.10 -12.84 7.55
CA ALA A 402 1.29 -12.85 7.09
C ALA A 402 1.60 -11.68 6.13
N LEU A 403 0.69 -11.36 5.21
CA LEU A 403 0.79 -10.18 4.33
C LEU A 403 0.83 -8.87 5.15
N TYR A 404 -0.03 -8.71 6.16
CA TYR A 404 0.00 -7.54 7.02
C TYR A 404 1.29 -7.43 7.84
N ARG A 405 1.85 -8.54 8.33
CA ARG A 405 3.17 -8.53 8.98
C ARG A 405 4.27 -8.09 8.02
N PHE A 406 4.28 -8.62 6.79
CA PHE A 406 5.20 -8.21 5.74
C PHE A 406 5.08 -6.71 5.43
N VAL A 407 3.87 -6.20 5.24
CA VAL A 407 3.62 -4.79 4.92
C VAL A 407 3.97 -3.89 6.10
N SER A 408 3.66 -4.29 7.34
CA SER A 408 4.07 -3.56 8.55
C SER A 408 5.59 -3.46 8.65
N LEU A 409 6.31 -4.53 8.30
CA LEU A 409 7.76 -4.53 8.26
C LEU A 409 8.29 -3.60 7.18
N LEU A 410 7.70 -3.67 5.97
CA LEU A 410 8.01 -2.82 4.83
C LEU A 410 7.80 -1.33 5.15
N ASP A 411 6.64 -0.96 5.68
CA ASP A 411 6.29 0.42 6.06
C ASP A 411 7.29 1.00 7.07
N SER A 412 7.87 0.15 7.92
CA SER A 412 8.84 0.60 8.93
C SER A 412 10.23 0.96 8.37
N VAL A 413 10.54 0.53 7.15
CA VAL A 413 11.84 0.79 6.49
C VAL A 413 11.72 1.36 5.08
N MET A 414 10.51 1.58 4.57
CA MET A 414 10.24 2.01 3.19
C MET A 414 10.98 3.30 2.83
N HIS A 415 11.02 4.27 3.75
CA HIS A 415 11.74 5.54 3.58
C HIS A 415 13.27 5.39 3.56
N TYR A 416 13.82 4.28 4.05
CA TYR A 416 15.24 3.95 3.94
C TYR A 416 15.56 3.17 2.66
N MET A 417 14.57 2.47 2.09
CA MET A 417 14.74 1.69 0.87
C MET A 417 14.68 2.54 -0.40
N VAL A 418 14.00 3.69 -0.34
CA VAL A 418 13.89 4.68 -1.41
C VAL A 418 14.84 5.85 -1.08
N PRO A 419 16.09 5.83 -1.57
CA PRO A 419 17.05 6.89 -1.25
C PRO A 419 16.59 8.23 -1.84
N LYS A 420 16.63 9.28 -1.02
CA LYS A 420 16.34 10.68 -1.42
C LYS A 420 17.25 11.24 -2.52
N TRP A 421 18.39 10.61 -2.83
CA TRP A 421 19.44 11.24 -3.64
C TRP A 421 20.03 10.38 -4.78
N GLU A 422 19.66 9.11 -4.93
CA GLU A 422 20.19 8.28 -6.04
C GLU A 422 19.24 7.13 -6.42
N PHE A 423 18.42 7.37 -7.45
CA PHE A 423 17.57 6.36 -8.07
C PHE A 423 18.37 5.29 -8.87
N SER A 424 19.67 5.52 -9.08
CA SER A 424 20.60 4.67 -9.84
C SER A 424 21.13 3.44 -9.09
N LEU A 425 20.98 3.38 -7.75
CA LEU A 425 21.61 2.35 -6.92
C LEU A 425 20.88 0.99 -6.88
N GLY A 426 19.80 0.80 -7.63
CA GLY A 426 19.15 -0.52 -7.79
C GLY A 426 18.61 -1.16 -6.49
N SER A 427 18.47 -0.40 -5.39
CA SER A 427 18.04 -0.94 -4.09
C SER A 427 16.57 -1.39 -4.07
N LEU A 428 15.78 -0.97 -5.05
CA LEU A 428 14.34 -1.23 -5.16
C LEU A 428 13.98 -2.43 -6.04
N ASN A 429 14.96 -3.06 -6.73
CA ASN A 429 14.69 -4.16 -7.65
C ASN A 429 13.91 -5.32 -7.00
N CYS A 430 14.11 -5.55 -5.69
CA CYS A 430 13.34 -6.55 -4.96
C CYS A 430 11.86 -6.17 -4.78
N LEU A 431 11.55 -4.90 -4.50
CA LEU A 431 10.16 -4.45 -4.40
C LEU A 431 9.48 -4.43 -5.76
N GLU A 432 10.24 -4.37 -6.85
CA GLU A 432 9.67 -4.48 -8.19
C GLU A 432 8.98 -5.82 -8.45
N GLU A 433 9.41 -6.87 -7.77
CA GLU A 433 8.85 -8.21 -7.92
C GLU A 433 7.50 -8.36 -7.19
N VAL A 434 7.20 -7.48 -6.23
CA VAL A 434 6.00 -7.54 -5.37
C VAL A 434 5.20 -6.23 -5.38
N LYS A 435 5.27 -5.43 -6.46
CA LYS A 435 4.59 -4.12 -6.57
C LYS A 435 3.09 -4.23 -6.30
N GLN A 436 2.47 -5.33 -6.72
CA GLN A 436 1.06 -5.66 -6.51
C GLN A 436 0.64 -5.85 -5.04
N LEU A 437 1.59 -5.96 -4.11
CA LEU A 437 1.33 -5.98 -2.67
C LEU A 437 1.42 -4.59 -2.02
N LEU A 438 1.98 -3.60 -2.73
CA LEU A 438 2.12 -2.22 -2.22
C LEU A 438 0.80 -1.48 -1.97
N PRO A 439 -0.36 -1.81 -2.58
CA PRO A 439 -1.64 -1.20 -2.18
C PRO A 439 -1.95 -1.33 -0.68
N LEU A 440 -1.47 -2.40 -0.02
CA LEU A 440 -1.66 -2.58 1.43
C LEU A 440 -0.80 -1.64 2.29
N SER A 441 0.26 -1.04 1.73
CA SER A 441 1.15 -0.13 2.45
C SER A 441 0.45 1.16 2.81
N LYS A 442 0.51 1.53 4.09
CA LYS A 442 -0.03 2.81 4.59
C LYS A 442 0.89 3.99 4.28
N LYS A 443 2.15 3.73 3.95
CA LYS A 443 3.17 4.75 3.64
C LYS A 443 3.33 5.01 2.14
N ARG A 444 2.76 4.16 1.27
CA ARG A 444 2.84 4.30 -0.19
C ARG A 444 2.47 5.69 -0.70
N MET A 445 1.31 6.22 -0.29
CA MET A 445 0.87 7.52 -0.81
C MET A 445 1.76 8.68 -0.36
N GLY A 446 2.15 8.70 0.92
CA GLY A 446 3.07 9.72 1.43
C GLY A 446 4.45 9.67 0.76
N LEU A 447 4.93 8.47 0.39
CA LEU A 447 6.16 8.31 -0.38
C LEU A 447 6.00 8.89 -1.80
N ILE A 448 4.90 8.59 -2.50
CA ILE A 448 4.62 9.14 -3.83
C ILE A 448 4.57 10.67 -3.78
N GLU A 449 3.85 11.24 -2.82
CA GLU A 449 3.76 12.69 -2.62
C GLU A 449 5.14 13.32 -2.33
N MET A 450 5.96 12.67 -1.51
CA MET A 450 7.34 13.10 -1.24
C MET A 450 8.19 13.12 -2.52
N CYS A 451 8.19 12.03 -3.29
CA CYS A 451 8.97 11.94 -4.53
C CYS A 451 8.51 12.96 -5.58
N LEU A 452 7.19 13.20 -5.69
CA LEU A 452 6.65 14.24 -6.56
C LEU A 452 7.08 15.63 -6.08
N LYS A 453 7.04 15.90 -4.77
CA LYS A 453 7.46 17.20 -4.22
C LYS A 453 8.96 17.45 -4.44
N GLU A 454 9.82 16.45 -4.21
CA GLU A 454 11.27 16.57 -4.37
C GLU A 454 11.70 16.76 -5.84
N SER A 455 10.92 16.25 -6.79
CA SER A 455 11.18 16.40 -8.24
C SER A 455 10.54 17.65 -8.86
N GLU A 456 9.95 18.54 -8.05
CA GLU A 456 9.36 19.79 -8.52
C GLU A 456 10.38 20.71 -9.17
N SER A 457 9.90 21.46 -10.14
CA SER A 457 10.61 22.50 -10.86
C SER A 457 9.81 23.80 -10.83
N PRO A 458 10.47 24.96 -10.92
CA PRO A 458 9.78 26.23 -10.98
C PRO A 458 8.83 26.29 -12.19
N ARG A 459 7.65 26.88 -12.00
CA ARG A 459 6.73 27.15 -13.10
C ARG A 459 7.37 28.07 -14.15
N PRO A 460 6.94 28.01 -15.42
CA PRO A 460 7.34 28.99 -16.42
C PRO A 460 6.94 30.41 -16.03
N SER A 461 7.74 31.39 -16.49
CA SER A 461 7.54 32.82 -16.20
C SER A 461 6.23 33.36 -16.77
N SER A 462 5.78 32.82 -17.90
CA SER A 462 4.50 33.12 -18.53
C SER A 462 3.73 31.84 -18.85
N MET A 463 2.40 31.88 -18.67
CA MET A 463 1.52 30.78 -19.03
C MET A 463 1.25 30.82 -20.54
N PRO A 464 1.44 29.70 -21.27
CA PRO A 464 1.14 29.67 -22.69
C PRO A 464 -0.35 29.85 -22.95
N LYS A 465 -0.69 30.69 -23.93
CA LYS A 465 -2.06 30.95 -24.35
C LYS A 465 -2.34 30.24 -25.66
N LEU A 466 -3.34 29.36 -25.65
CA LEU A 466 -3.76 28.57 -26.80
C LEU A 466 -5.07 29.12 -27.37
N TYR A 467 -5.14 29.21 -28.69
CA TYR A 467 -6.35 29.56 -29.43
C TYR A 467 -6.84 28.32 -30.16
N ILE A 468 -7.94 27.74 -29.68
CA ILE A 468 -8.42 26.44 -30.13
C ILE A 468 -9.69 26.62 -30.94
N ASN A 469 -9.74 26.06 -32.14
CA ASN A 469 -10.93 26.01 -32.98
C ASN A 469 -11.62 24.65 -32.87
N ARG A 470 -12.67 24.59 -32.04
CA ARG A 470 -13.49 23.37 -31.86
C ARG A 470 -14.34 23.02 -33.07
N ARG A 471 -14.76 24.02 -33.85
CA ARG A 471 -15.58 23.78 -35.04
C ARG A 471 -14.80 22.97 -36.07
N THR A 472 -13.57 23.39 -36.40
CA THR A 472 -12.72 22.65 -37.35
C THR A 472 -12.33 21.27 -36.81
N ALA A 473 -12.14 21.14 -35.49
CA ALA A 473 -11.89 19.84 -34.88
C ALA A 473 -13.10 18.90 -34.95
N THR A 474 -14.32 19.43 -34.80
CA THR A 474 -15.56 18.66 -34.96
C THR A 474 -15.76 18.19 -36.40
N GLU A 475 -15.44 19.05 -37.37
CA GLU A 475 -15.44 18.72 -38.79
C GLU A 475 -14.44 17.60 -39.11
N HIS A 476 -13.21 17.67 -38.58
CA HIS A 476 -12.20 16.60 -38.67
C HIS A 476 -12.69 15.31 -38.01
N ARG A 477 -13.23 15.38 -36.80
CA ARG A 477 -13.75 14.22 -36.08
C ARG A 477 -14.88 13.51 -36.83
N THR A 478 -15.70 14.26 -37.58
CA THR A 478 -16.80 13.67 -38.36
C THR A 478 -16.30 12.98 -39.63
N ASP A 479 -15.26 13.54 -40.26
CA ASP A 479 -14.68 13.01 -41.49
C ASP A 479 -13.16 13.22 -41.52
N PRO A 480 -12.38 12.30 -40.90
CA PRO A 480 -10.93 12.43 -40.81
C PRO A 480 -10.22 12.42 -42.17
N THR A 481 -10.90 11.97 -43.24
CA THR A 481 -10.31 11.88 -44.58
C THR A 481 -10.03 13.25 -45.20
N LYS A 482 -10.72 14.30 -44.72
CA LYS A 482 -10.56 15.67 -45.20
C LYS A 482 -9.33 16.38 -44.66
N ASP A 483 -8.78 15.89 -43.54
CA ASP A 483 -7.53 16.40 -42.94
C ASP A 483 -6.62 15.22 -42.55
N PRO A 484 -5.96 14.58 -43.54
CA PRO A 484 -5.12 13.42 -43.31
C PRO A 484 -3.91 13.69 -42.39
N GLU A 485 -3.47 14.95 -42.31
CA GLU A 485 -2.39 15.37 -41.42
C GLU A 485 -2.88 15.68 -39.99
N CYS A 486 -4.19 15.60 -39.74
CA CYS A 486 -4.83 15.88 -38.46
C CYS A 486 -4.51 17.27 -37.91
N LYS A 487 -4.29 18.27 -38.77
CA LYS A 487 -3.92 19.64 -38.39
C LYS A 487 -4.99 20.35 -37.56
N HIS A 488 -6.25 20.04 -37.83
CA HIS A 488 -7.41 20.66 -37.21
C HIS A 488 -7.90 19.92 -35.96
N ALA A 489 -7.35 18.75 -35.64
CA ALA A 489 -7.64 18.06 -34.38
C ALA A 489 -7.22 18.91 -33.16
N ILE A 490 -8.01 18.87 -32.08
CA ILE A 490 -7.68 19.55 -30.81
C ILE A 490 -6.30 19.11 -30.32
N PHE A 491 -6.00 17.82 -30.40
CA PHE A 491 -4.70 17.26 -30.03
C PHE A 491 -3.55 18.00 -30.72
N THR A 492 -3.61 18.13 -32.05
CA THR A 492 -2.55 18.78 -32.84
C THR A 492 -2.51 20.28 -32.60
N GLN A 493 -3.66 20.94 -32.47
CA GLN A 493 -3.73 22.37 -32.14
C GLN A 493 -3.05 22.68 -30.80
N ILE A 494 -3.26 21.83 -29.78
CA ILE A 494 -2.61 21.98 -28.47
C ILE A 494 -1.13 21.64 -28.57
N TYR A 495 -0.76 20.51 -29.17
CA TYR A 495 0.62 20.07 -29.30
C TYR A 495 1.51 21.11 -30.00
N GLU A 496 1.06 21.62 -31.16
CA GLU A 496 1.77 22.66 -31.90
C GLU A 496 1.73 24.02 -31.18
N GLY A 497 0.61 24.34 -30.53
CA GLY A 497 0.45 25.60 -29.80
C GLY A 497 1.34 25.73 -28.57
N LEU A 498 1.74 24.59 -27.98
CA LEU A 498 2.64 24.52 -26.82
C LEU A 498 4.13 24.37 -27.19
N LYS A 499 4.46 24.25 -28.49
CA LYS A 499 5.86 24.25 -28.90
C LYS A 499 6.52 25.59 -28.57
N PRO A 500 7.78 25.59 -28.10
CA PRO A 500 8.54 26.81 -27.90
C PRO A 500 8.56 27.66 -29.16
N ARG A 501 8.20 28.95 -29.06
CA ARG A 501 8.21 29.85 -30.22
C ARG A 501 9.58 30.44 -30.46
N ASP A 502 10.34 30.61 -29.38
CA ASP A 502 11.70 31.14 -29.41
C ASP A 502 12.75 30.06 -29.12
N LYS A 503 13.92 30.20 -29.73
CA LYS A 503 15.06 29.26 -29.56
C LYS A 503 15.57 29.15 -28.11
N TYR A 504 15.22 30.11 -27.26
CA TYR A 504 15.62 30.16 -25.85
C TYR A 504 14.51 29.66 -24.91
N GLU A 505 13.28 29.49 -25.40
CA GLU A 505 12.19 28.91 -24.63
C GLU A 505 12.38 27.39 -24.55
N LYS A 506 12.26 26.86 -23.34
CA LYS A 506 12.32 25.42 -23.10
C LYS A 506 10.91 24.83 -23.20
N PRO A 507 10.77 23.58 -23.69
CA PRO A 507 9.51 22.86 -23.59
C PRO A 507 9.02 22.81 -22.14
N LEU A 508 7.71 22.78 -21.96
CA LEU A 508 7.09 22.61 -20.65
C LEU A 508 7.50 21.25 -20.08
N ASN A 509 7.95 21.24 -18.83
CA ASN A 509 8.36 20.02 -18.14
C ASN A 509 7.24 19.39 -17.30
N TYR A 510 6.13 20.11 -17.07
CA TYR A 510 4.97 19.71 -16.25
C TYR A 510 5.29 19.23 -14.82
N ARG A 511 6.52 19.44 -14.33
CA ARG A 511 6.94 19.10 -12.96
C ARG A 511 6.66 20.25 -12.02
N TRP A 512 5.45 20.79 -12.01
CA TRP A 512 5.14 22.00 -11.24
C TRP A 512 4.56 21.65 -9.86
N PRO A 513 4.61 22.57 -8.88
CA PRO A 513 3.96 22.36 -7.60
C PRO A 513 2.45 22.11 -7.73
N SER A 514 1.88 21.28 -6.86
CA SER A 514 0.47 20.84 -6.92
C SER A 514 -0.57 21.98 -6.88
N LYS A 515 -0.20 23.16 -6.37
CA LYS A 515 -1.02 24.38 -6.42
C LYS A 515 -1.21 24.97 -7.83
N TYR A 516 -0.50 24.44 -8.82
CA TYR A 516 -0.59 24.86 -10.23
C TYR A 516 -1.08 23.68 -11.08
N ASP A 517 -2.40 23.50 -11.11
CA ASP A 517 -3.11 22.46 -11.84
C ASP A 517 -3.42 22.83 -13.31
N GLN A 518 -3.25 24.11 -13.68
CA GLN A 518 -3.44 24.60 -15.04
C GLN A 518 -2.13 24.70 -15.83
N TRP A 519 -2.03 24.00 -16.97
CA TRP A 519 -0.82 23.99 -17.82
C TRP A 519 -0.83 24.96 -19.01
N TRP A 520 -2.02 25.41 -19.41
CA TRP A 520 -2.21 26.40 -20.47
C TRP A 520 -3.49 27.20 -20.26
N GLU A 521 -3.52 28.42 -20.79
CA GLU A 521 -4.74 29.22 -20.90
C GLU A 521 -5.43 28.91 -22.23
N CYS A 522 -6.68 28.48 -22.18
CA CYS A 522 -7.46 28.16 -23.37
C CYS A 522 -8.35 29.33 -23.80
N LYS A 523 -8.34 29.67 -25.10
CA LYS A 523 -9.27 30.58 -25.76
C LYS A 523 -9.93 29.86 -26.94
N PHE A 524 -11.19 29.49 -26.80
CA PHE A 524 -11.94 28.89 -27.89
C PHE A 524 -12.34 29.96 -28.90
N LEU A 525 -11.95 29.75 -30.16
CA LEU A 525 -12.24 30.69 -31.23
C LEU A 525 -13.74 30.70 -31.51
N SER A 526 -14.33 31.91 -31.52
CA SER A 526 -15.77 32.13 -31.77
C SER A 526 -16.72 31.62 -30.68
N GLU A 527 -16.20 31.13 -29.55
CA GLU A 527 -16.97 30.76 -28.35
C GLU A 527 -16.62 31.77 -27.25
N GLY A 528 -17.58 32.60 -26.82
CA GLY A 528 -17.36 33.72 -25.89
C GLY A 528 -17.10 33.29 -24.44
N ILE A 529 -16.09 32.46 -24.20
CA ILE A 529 -15.79 31.86 -22.89
C ILE A 529 -14.96 32.85 -22.04
N ILE A 530 -15.45 33.11 -20.83
CA ILE A 530 -14.88 34.08 -19.87
C ILE A 530 -14.10 33.36 -18.74
N ASP A 531 -14.46 32.11 -18.44
CA ASP A 531 -13.84 31.30 -17.37
C ASP A 531 -12.54 30.62 -17.84
N GLN A 532 -11.46 30.89 -17.12
CA GLN A 532 -10.10 30.47 -17.47
C GLN A 532 -9.76 29.03 -17.01
N GLY A 533 -10.40 28.55 -15.93
CA GLY A 533 -10.17 27.21 -15.39
C GLY A 533 -10.97 26.15 -16.13
N GLY A 534 -12.26 26.43 -16.40
CA GLY A 534 -13.13 25.54 -17.18
C GLY A 534 -12.57 25.26 -18.59
N GLY A 535 -12.06 26.29 -19.28
CA GLY A 535 -11.55 26.12 -20.63
C GLY A 535 -10.33 25.18 -20.75
N PHE A 536 -9.49 25.09 -19.72
CA PHE A 536 -8.38 24.14 -19.67
C PHE A 536 -8.90 22.70 -19.54
N ARG A 537 -9.76 22.43 -18.54
CA ARG A 537 -10.32 21.09 -18.31
C ARG A 537 -11.16 20.59 -19.48
N ASP A 538 -11.93 21.48 -20.11
CA ASP A 538 -12.69 21.12 -21.30
C ASP A 538 -11.76 20.79 -22.47
N SER A 539 -10.66 21.55 -22.67
CA SER A 539 -9.70 21.25 -23.73
C SER A 539 -8.95 19.92 -23.51
N LEU A 540 -8.68 19.57 -22.25
CA LEU A 540 -8.10 18.28 -21.88
C LEU A 540 -9.09 17.13 -22.12
N SER A 541 -10.36 17.35 -21.80
CA SER A 541 -11.45 16.39 -22.06
C SER A 541 -11.69 16.19 -23.56
N ASP A 542 -11.67 17.27 -24.34
CA ASP A 542 -11.79 17.21 -25.80
C ASP A 542 -10.63 16.43 -26.43
N LEU A 543 -9.40 16.67 -25.96
CA LEU A 543 -8.20 15.96 -26.38
C LEU A 543 -8.32 14.46 -26.07
N ALA A 544 -8.77 14.11 -24.86
CA ALA A 544 -8.99 12.72 -24.45
C ALA A 544 -10.00 12.02 -25.35
N ALA A 545 -11.13 12.69 -25.65
CA ALA A 545 -12.18 12.16 -26.52
C ALA A 545 -11.74 11.99 -28.00
N GLU A 546 -10.72 12.71 -28.46
CA GLU A 546 -10.11 12.48 -29.78
C GLU A 546 -9.16 11.28 -29.78
N LEU A 547 -8.44 11.05 -28.68
CA LEU A 547 -7.53 9.91 -28.53
C LEU A 547 -8.29 8.59 -28.34
N CYS A 548 -9.35 8.60 -27.53
CA CYS A 548 -10.20 7.44 -27.23
C CYS A 548 -11.69 7.84 -27.37
N PRO A 549 -12.27 7.71 -28.58
CA PRO A 549 -13.68 8.06 -28.80
C PRO A 549 -14.65 7.18 -28.00
N CYS A 550 -15.60 7.77 -27.27
CA CYS A 550 -16.50 6.98 -26.40
C CYS A 550 -17.55 6.12 -27.13
N SER A 551 -17.72 6.27 -28.45
CA SER A 551 -18.71 5.52 -29.25
C SER A 551 -18.01 4.54 -30.19
N ALA A 552 -18.54 3.31 -30.29
CA ALA A 552 -18.08 2.29 -31.23
C ALA A 552 -18.22 2.73 -32.70
N ASP A 553 -19.25 3.52 -33.01
CA ASP A 553 -19.53 4.01 -34.36
C ASP A 553 -18.76 5.28 -34.72
N ALA A 554 -18.12 5.93 -33.74
CA ALA A 554 -17.32 7.11 -34.02
C ALA A 554 -16.04 6.73 -34.78
N PRO A 555 -15.66 7.48 -35.82
CA PRO A 555 -14.38 7.25 -36.49
C PRO A 555 -13.23 7.58 -35.53
N VAL A 556 -12.15 6.80 -35.60
CA VAL A 556 -10.92 7.08 -34.87
C VAL A 556 -10.17 8.18 -35.62
N ALA A 557 -10.26 9.41 -35.11
CA ALA A 557 -9.82 10.60 -35.82
C ALA A 557 -8.31 10.87 -35.77
N LEU A 558 -7.58 10.19 -34.88
CA LEU A 558 -6.14 10.34 -34.68
C LEU A 558 -5.41 9.01 -34.92
N PRO A 559 -4.19 9.02 -35.48
CA PRO A 559 -3.47 7.80 -35.84
C PRO A 559 -2.76 7.11 -34.67
N PHE A 560 -2.90 7.59 -33.43
CA PHE A 560 -2.12 7.13 -32.26
C PHE A 560 -2.71 5.89 -31.58
N PHE A 561 -4.02 5.70 -31.64
CA PHE A 561 -4.68 4.56 -31.02
C PHE A 561 -5.57 3.88 -32.04
N VAL A 562 -5.72 2.56 -31.91
CA VAL A 562 -6.68 1.76 -32.67
C VAL A 562 -7.61 1.05 -31.71
N ARG A 563 -8.81 0.72 -32.17
CA ARG A 563 -9.74 -0.10 -31.39
C ARG A 563 -9.07 -1.44 -31.09
N SER A 564 -9.18 -1.92 -29.85
CA SER A 564 -8.70 -3.27 -29.55
C SER A 564 -9.52 -4.32 -30.34
N PRO A 565 -8.92 -5.47 -30.68
CA PRO A 565 -9.65 -6.58 -31.31
C PRO A 565 -10.95 -6.96 -30.58
N ASN A 566 -10.93 -6.93 -29.24
CA ASN A 566 -12.11 -7.17 -28.41
C ASN A 566 -13.29 -6.22 -28.68
N GLN A 567 -13.07 -5.01 -29.19
CA GLN A 567 -14.20 -4.13 -29.57
C GLN A 567 -14.87 -4.57 -30.87
N VAL A 568 -14.09 -5.11 -31.81
CA VAL A 568 -14.52 -5.45 -33.17
C VAL A 568 -15.27 -6.78 -33.18
N GLU A 569 -14.89 -7.69 -32.28
CA GLU A 569 -15.46 -9.03 -32.21
C GLU A 569 -16.65 -9.12 -31.23
N ASP A 570 -17.79 -9.64 -31.71
CA ASP A 570 -19.00 -9.84 -30.90
C ASP A 570 -18.95 -11.08 -29.99
N THR A 571 -17.87 -11.85 -30.04
CA THR A 571 -17.73 -13.16 -29.37
C THR A 571 -17.34 -13.07 -27.89
N SER A 572 -16.88 -11.92 -27.40
CA SER A 572 -16.45 -11.74 -26.02
C SER A 572 -17.04 -10.49 -25.37
N ASN A 573 -17.46 -10.59 -24.10
CA ASN A 573 -17.91 -9.44 -23.29
C ASN A 573 -16.74 -8.80 -22.51
N VAL A 574 -15.51 -8.92 -23.01
CA VAL A 574 -14.30 -8.49 -22.30
C VAL A 574 -13.83 -7.16 -22.92
N ASN A 575 -13.75 -6.10 -22.12
CA ASN A 575 -13.11 -4.82 -22.47
C ASN A 575 -13.48 -4.28 -23.88
N ARG A 576 -14.78 -4.22 -24.21
CA ARG A 576 -15.28 -3.84 -25.54
C ARG A 576 -15.21 -2.33 -25.85
N ASP A 577 -14.64 -1.55 -24.95
CA ASP A 577 -14.54 -0.09 -24.96
C ASP A 577 -13.08 0.40 -24.91
N VAL A 578 -12.09 -0.49 -25.01
CA VAL A 578 -10.66 -0.13 -24.90
C VAL A 578 -9.89 -0.03 -26.21
N TYR A 579 -8.83 0.78 -26.20
CA TYR A 579 -7.95 1.14 -27.30
C TYR A 579 -6.51 0.68 -27.04
N VAL A 580 -5.79 0.30 -28.09
CA VAL A 580 -4.37 -0.04 -28.04
C VAL A 580 -3.53 0.91 -28.88
N PRO A 581 -2.25 1.16 -28.54
CA PRO A 581 -1.40 2.02 -29.35
C PRO A 581 -1.27 1.46 -30.77
N ASN A 582 -1.33 2.34 -31.77
CA ASN A 582 -1.27 1.92 -33.16
C ASN A 582 0.14 1.45 -33.53
N PRO A 583 0.36 0.16 -33.86
CA PRO A 583 1.68 -0.38 -34.18
C PRO A 583 2.31 0.25 -35.43
N SER A 584 1.50 0.79 -36.36
CA SER A 584 2.02 1.47 -37.56
C SER A 584 2.36 2.95 -37.37
N CYS A 585 1.98 3.56 -36.24
CA CYS A 585 2.26 4.97 -36.01
C CYS A 585 3.67 5.14 -35.44
N THR A 586 4.52 5.86 -36.19
CA THR A 586 5.93 6.13 -35.84
C THR A 586 6.14 7.54 -35.28
N GLU A 587 5.06 8.26 -34.96
CA GLU A 587 5.11 9.60 -34.38
C GLU A 587 5.46 9.56 -32.86
N PHE A 588 6.61 8.97 -32.52
CA PHE A 588 7.04 8.72 -31.14
C PHE A 588 7.10 9.98 -30.27
N ALA A 589 7.39 11.15 -30.85
CA ALA A 589 7.39 12.41 -30.12
C ALA A 589 6.00 12.82 -29.59
N LYS A 590 4.92 12.44 -30.29
CA LYS A 590 3.54 12.68 -29.85
C LYS A 590 3.11 11.67 -28.80
N TYR A 591 3.52 10.40 -28.93
CA TYR A 591 3.35 9.41 -27.86
C TYR A 591 4.09 9.80 -26.58
N GLU A 592 5.32 10.29 -26.70
CA GLU A 592 6.07 10.81 -25.56
C GLU A 592 5.31 11.96 -24.89
N TRP A 593 4.73 12.87 -25.67
CA TRP A 593 3.92 13.95 -25.11
C TRP A 593 2.62 13.46 -24.45
N ILE A 594 1.94 12.44 -25.00
CA ILE A 594 0.80 11.77 -24.34
C ILE A 594 1.24 11.25 -22.96
N GLY A 595 2.39 10.58 -22.90
CA GLY A 595 3.00 10.15 -21.64
C GLY A 595 3.26 11.29 -20.66
N MET A 596 3.77 12.42 -21.15
CA MET A 596 3.97 13.62 -20.32
C MET A 596 2.65 14.16 -19.78
N LEU A 597 1.57 14.17 -20.57
CA LEU A 597 0.23 14.56 -20.10
C LEU A 597 -0.30 13.62 -19.02
N MET A 598 -0.08 12.31 -19.16
CA MET A 598 -0.46 11.33 -18.12
C MET A 598 0.24 11.64 -16.79
N GLY A 599 1.55 11.92 -16.83
CA GLY A 599 2.31 12.30 -15.64
C GLY A 599 1.90 13.66 -15.07
N ALA A 600 1.56 14.62 -15.94
CA ALA A 600 1.07 15.92 -15.54
C ALA A 600 -0.28 15.79 -14.80
N CYS A 601 -1.20 14.98 -15.32
CA CYS A 601 -2.49 14.67 -14.68
C CYS A 601 -2.30 14.03 -13.31
N LEU A 602 -1.40 13.06 -13.19
CA LEU A 602 -1.07 12.41 -11.92
C LEU A 602 -0.60 13.43 -10.86
N ARG A 603 0.27 14.38 -11.26
CA ARG A 603 0.82 15.41 -10.37
C ARG A 603 -0.18 16.52 -10.04
N GLY A 604 -0.93 16.97 -11.03
CA GLY A 604 -1.92 18.05 -10.93
C GLY A 604 -3.27 17.62 -10.36
N LYS A 605 -3.48 16.32 -10.13
CA LYS A 605 -4.77 15.73 -9.74
C LYS A 605 -5.91 16.06 -10.72
N GLU A 606 -5.55 16.16 -12.00
CA GLU A 606 -6.48 16.37 -13.12
C GLU A 606 -6.77 15.04 -13.83
N ASN A 607 -7.86 14.98 -14.60
CA ASN A 607 -8.32 13.75 -15.22
C ASN A 607 -8.05 13.73 -16.72
N LEU A 608 -7.32 12.72 -17.19
CA LEU A 608 -7.18 12.37 -18.61
C LEU A 608 -7.79 10.98 -18.81
N VAL A 609 -8.96 10.95 -19.46
CA VAL A 609 -9.73 9.72 -19.67
C VAL A 609 -9.17 8.99 -20.89
N LEU A 610 -8.38 7.93 -20.65
CA LEU A 610 -7.88 7.04 -21.70
C LEU A 610 -8.36 5.62 -21.41
N ASP A 611 -9.13 5.07 -22.34
CA ASP A 611 -9.68 3.72 -22.21
C ASP A 611 -8.67 2.70 -22.76
N LEU A 612 -7.65 2.36 -21.98
CA LEU A 612 -6.62 1.39 -22.37
C LEU A 612 -6.83 0.03 -21.66
N PRO A 613 -6.49 -1.11 -22.29
CA PRO A 613 -6.58 -2.42 -21.65
C PRO A 613 -5.56 -2.57 -20.53
N ALA A 614 -5.84 -3.48 -19.59
CA ALA A 614 -4.94 -3.80 -18.48
C ALA A 614 -3.53 -4.18 -18.96
N PHE A 615 -3.42 -4.89 -20.10
CA PHE A 615 -2.16 -5.18 -20.76
C PHE A 615 -1.32 -3.92 -20.98
N THR A 616 -1.87 -2.88 -21.62
CA THR A 616 -1.15 -1.64 -21.92
C THR A 616 -0.83 -0.86 -20.64
N TRP A 617 -1.74 -0.78 -19.67
CA TRP A 617 -1.47 -0.13 -18.38
C TRP A 617 -0.29 -0.77 -17.64
N LYS A 618 -0.26 -2.10 -17.55
CA LYS A 618 0.83 -2.86 -16.92
C LYS A 618 2.17 -2.60 -17.62
N ARG A 619 2.17 -2.56 -18.95
CA ARG A 619 3.36 -2.24 -19.75
C ARG A 619 3.90 -0.84 -19.45
N LEU A 620 3.02 0.16 -19.36
CA LEU A 620 3.40 1.54 -19.05
C LEU A 620 4.05 1.69 -17.67
N VAL A 621 3.61 0.93 -16.66
CA VAL A 621 4.20 0.96 -15.31
C VAL A 621 5.40 0.01 -15.16
N GLY A 622 5.69 -0.83 -16.16
CA GLY A 622 6.80 -1.78 -16.16
C GLY A 622 6.50 -3.05 -15.37
N GLU A 623 5.23 -3.42 -15.26
CA GLU A 623 4.81 -4.72 -14.74
C GLU A 623 5.03 -5.82 -15.79
N LYS A 624 5.25 -7.05 -15.31
CA LYS A 624 5.33 -8.22 -16.18
C LYS A 624 3.93 -8.56 -16.66
N VAL A 625 3.82 -8.83 -17.96
CA VAL A 625 2.57 -9.25 -18.60
C VAL A 625 2.73 -10.64 -19.20
N THR A 626 1.63 -11.38 -19.27
CA THR A 626 1.58 -12.74 -19.78
C THR A 626 0.50 -12.88 -20.84
N TRP A 627 0.70 -13.85 -21.76
CA TRP A 627 -0.26 -14.13 -22.83
C TRP A 627 -1.64 -14.51 -22.31
N ALA A 628 -1.72 -15.53 -21.47
CA ALA A 628 -2.98 -16.12 -21.05
C ALA A 628 -3.82 -15.20 -20.15
N GLN A 629 -3.19 -14.33 -19.36
CA GLN A 629 -3.90 -13.52 -18.36
C GLN A 629 -4.11 -12.08 -18.77
N ASP A 630 -3.11 -11.44 -19.39
CA ASP A 630 -3.16 -10.00 -19.66
C ASP A 630 -3.60 -9.71 -21.08
N TYR A 631 -3.12 -10.50 -22.06
CA TYR A 631 -3.44 -10.26 -23.47
C TYR A 631 -4.92 -10.51 -23.79
N ILE A 632 -5.63 -11.30 -22.98
CA ILE A 632 -7.10 -11.46 -23.07
C ILE A 632 -7.85 -10.11 -23.00
N SER A 633 -7.26 -9.11 -22.35
CA SER A 633 -7.83 -7.75 -22.28
C SER A 633 -7.73 -6.97 -23.59
N VAL A 634 -6.85 -7.41 -24.50
CA VAL A 634 -6.67 -6.86 -25.86
C VAL A 634 -7.44 -7.71 -26.87
N ASP A 635 -7.22 -9.03 -26.84
CA ASP A 635 -7.74 -9.98 -27.83
C ASP A 635 -8.00 -11.34 -27.18
N SER A 636 -9.23 -11.55 -26.73
CA SER A 636 -9.61 -12.78 -26.03
C SER A 636 -9.84 -13.96 -26.97
N SER A 637 -10.20 -13.71 -28.23
CA SER A 637 -10.44 -14.76 -29.22
C SER A 637 -9.12 -15.34 -29.71
N GLU A 638 -8.10 -14.51 -29.94
CA GLU A 638 -6.77 -14.97 -30.33
C GLU A 638 -6.14 -15.85 -29.23
N VAL A 639 -6.30 -15.45 -27.96
CA VAL A 639 -5.83 -16.27 -26.82
C VAL A 639 -6.50 -17.66 -26.84
N LYS A 640 -7.84 -17.71 -26.99
CA LYS A 640 -8.59 -18.98 -27.05
C LYS A 640 -8.26 -19.81 -28.29
N LEU A 641 -7.98 -19.16 -29.42
CA LEU A 641 -7.58 -19.81 -30.67
C LEU A 641 -6.24 -20.53 -30.47
N LEU A 642 -5.24 -19.85 -29.91
CA LEU A 642 -3.94 -20.46 -29.66
C LEU A 642 -4.01 -21.58 -28.61
N GLU A 643 -4.81 -21.42 -27.56
CA GLU A 643 -5.07 -22.50 -26.58
C GLU A 643 -5.72 -23.72 -27.25
N SER A 644 -6.62 -23.51 -28.21
CA SER A 644 -7.27 -24.59 -28.95
C SER A 644 -6.27 -25.31 -29.88
N ILE A 645 -5.35 -24.57 -30.51
CA ILE A 645 -4.30 -25.12 -31.38
C ILE A 645 -3.28 -25.94 -30.56
N GLU A 646 -2.89 -25.47 -29.37
CA GLU A 646 -1.93 -26.15 -28.52
C GLU A 646 -2.52 -27.28 -27.67
N SER A 647 -3.85 -27.43 -27.65
CA SER A 647 -4.54 -28.39 -26.81
C SER A 647 -4.00 -29.81 -27.00
N ILE A 648 -3.67 -30.45 -25.88
CA ILE A 648 -3.15 -31.82 -25.81
C ILE A 648 -4.16 -32.84 -26.37
N SER A 649 -5.46 -32.51 -26.38
CA SER A 649 -6.52 -33.36 -26.90
C SER A 649 -6.71 -33.26 -28.42
N LEU A 650 -6.01 -32.35 -29.10
CA LEU A 650 -6.12 -32.17 -30.54
C LEU A 650 -5.24 -33.18 -31.26
N ASP A 651 -5.84 -34.14 -31.97
CA ASP A 651 -5.09 -35.08 -32.80
C ASP A 651 -4.79 -34.48 -34.19
N LYS A 652 -3.85 -35.09 -34.91
CA LYS A 652 -3.44 -34.63 -36.24
C LYS A 652 -4.61 -34.54 -37.22
N THR A 653 -5.54 -35.51 -37.16
CA THR A 653 -6.72 -35.53 -38.03
C THR A 653 -7.64 -34.34 -37.78
N SER A 654 -7.93 -34.03 -36.51
CA SER A 654 -8.76 -32.88 -36.15
C SER A 654 -8.07 -31.55 -36.44
N PHE A 655 -6.74 -31.47 -36.27
CA PHE A 655 -5.98 -30.28 -36.66
C PHE A 655 -6.05 -30.03 -38.17
N ASP A 656 -5.79 -31.06 -38.99
CA ASP A 656 -5.82 -30.93 -40.45
C ASP A 656 -7.23 -30.56 -40.95
N GLN A 657 -8.29 -31.04 -40.28
CA GLN A 657 -9.69 -30.69 -40.59
C GLN A 657 -10.07 -29.26 -40.18
N ASN A 658 -9.62 -28.80 -39.02
CA ASN A 658 -10.02 -27.50 -38.47
C ASN A 658 -9.11 -26.35 -38.92
N PHE A 659 -7.85 -26.62 -39.24
CA PHE A 659 -6.81 -25.60 -39.46
C PHE A 659 -5.91 -25.85 -40.68
N GLY A 660 -5.87 -27.07 -41.24
CA GLY A 660 -4.80 -27.52 -42.13
C GLY A 660 -4.62 -26.78 -43.46
N VAL A 661 -5.62 -26.03 -43.93
CA VAL A 661 -5.53 -25.21 -45.16
C VAL A 661 -5.66 -23.72 -44.88
N GLU A 662 -6.27 -23.34 -43.76
CA GLU A 662 -6.56 -21.93 -43.42
C GLU A 662 -5.44 -21.30 -42.58
N LEU A 663 -4.72 -22.11 -41.79
CA LEU A 663 -3.65 -21.62 -40.92
C LEU A 663 -2.33 -21.49 -41.71
N THR A 664 -1.96 -20.27 -42.03
CA THR A 664 -0.67 -19.93 -42.68
C THR A 664 0.32 -19.36 -41.67
N TRP A 665 1.58 -19.20 -42.04
CA TRP A 665 2.60 -18.58 -41.17
C TRP A 665 2.47 -17.05 -41.15
N THR A 666 1.26 -16.55 -40.91
CA THR A 666 0.93 -15.13 -40.81
C THR A 666 0.07 -14.87 -39.58
N THR A 667 -0.01 -13.62 -39.15
CA THR A 667 -0.91 -13.16 -38.10
C THR A 667 -1.46 -11.79 -38.46
N VAL A 668 -2.67 -11.47 -38.02
CA VAL A 668 -3.23 -10.12 -38.14
C VAL A 668 -2.91 -9.35 -36.85
N ILE A 669 -2.24 -8.20 -36.98
CA ILE A 669 -1.92 -7.33 -35.83
C ILE A 669 -3.09 -6.38 -35.55
N SER A 670 -3.05 -5.63 -34.43
CA SER A 670 -4.22 -4.91 -33.91
C SER A 670 -4.75 -3.77 -34.79
N ASN A 671 -3.98 -3.32 -35.79
CA ASN A 671 -4.44 -2.35 -36.79
C ASN A 671 -5.07 -2.99 -38.05
N GLY A 672 -5.20 -4.33 -38.07
CA GLY A 672 -5.72 -5.10 -39.20
C GLY A 672 -4.69 -5.50 -40.27
N GLN A 673 -3.41 -5.15 -40.11
CA GLN A 673 -2.36 -5.53 -41.06
C GLN A 673 -1.94 -7.00 -40.86
N THR A 674 -1.84 -7.74 -41.97
CA THR A 674 -1.27 -9.09 -41.97
C THR A 674 0.26 -9.03 -41.96
N VAL A 675 0.89 -9.77 -41.04
CA VAL A 675 2.34 -9.86 -40.88
C VAL A 675 2.77 -11.31 -41.02
N SER A 676 3.81 -11.54 -41.83
CA SER A 676 4.43 -12.86 -41.99
C SER A 676 5.33 -13.22 -40.81
N LEU A 677 5.13 -14.40 -40.23
CA LEU A 677 5.92 -14.94 -39.11
C LEU A 677 7.22 -15.62 -39.58
N LYS A 678 7.23 -16.13 -40.81
CA LYS A 678 8.39 -16.74 -41.49
C LYS A 678 8.50 -16.19 -42.92
N PRO A 679 9.68 -16.26 -43.58
CA PRO A 679 9.80 -15.92 -45.00
C PRO A 679 8.84 -16.78 -45.85
N LEU A 680 8.12 -16.15 -46.79
CA LEU A 680 7.07 -16.80 -47.60
C LEU A 680 5.93 -17.40 -46.75
N GLY A 681 5.64 -16.79 -45.60
CA GLY A 681 4.65 -17.32 -44.65
C GLY A 681 3.21 -17.33 -45.16
N GLU A 682 2.86 -16.39 -46.04
CA GLU A 682 1.54 -16.31 -46.70
C GLU A 682 1.24 -17.56 -47.56
N ASP A 683 2.26 -18.12 -48.21
CA ASP A 683 2.13 -19.26 -49.12
C ASP A 683 2.36 -20.62 -48.42
N THR A 684 2.70 -20.61 -47.13
CA THR A 684 3.09 -21.80 -46.38
C THR A 684 2.05 -22.12 -45.31
N ALA A 685 1.41 -23.28 -45.43
CA ALA A 685 0.49 -23.79 -44.39
C ALA A 685 1.27 -24.32 -43.17
N VAL A 686 0.68 -24.17 -41.99
CA VAL A 686 1.26 -24.66 -40.72
C VAL A 686 0.96 -26.14 -40.56
N GLY A 687 1.99 -26.98 -40.41
CA GLY A 687 1.81 -28.40 -40.12
C GLY A 687 1.50 -28.68 -38.64
N TYR A 688 0.83 -29.80 -38.35
CA TYR A 688 0.50 -30.22 -36.98
C TYR A 688 1.73 -30.29 -36.04
N GLU A 689 2.89 -30.74 -36.54
CA GLU A 689 4.12 -30.83 -35.73
C GLU A 689 4.71 -29.44 -35.41
N GLU A 690 4.39 -28.44 -36.22
CA GLU A 690 4.93 -27.08 -36.13
C GLU A 690 4.02 -26.13 -35.34
N ARG A 691 2.84 -26.60 -34.92
CA ARG A 691 1.81 -25.77 -34.26
C ARG A 691 2.32 -25.05 -33.01
N HIS A 692 3.18 -25.69 -32.21
CA HIS A 692 3.77 -25.08 -31.01
C HIS A 692 4.74 -23.94 -31.38
N GLU A 693 5.47 -24.09 -32.48
CA GLU A 693 6.34 -23.03 -32.99
C GLU A 693 5.50 -21.86 -33.54
N TYR A 694 4.44 -22.16 -34.29
CA TYR A 694 3.48 -21.16 -34.76
C TYR A 694 2.90 -20.34 -33.60
N CYS A 695 2.32 -21.01 -32.60
CA CYS A 695 1.74 -20.34 -31.43
C CYS A 695 2.79 -19.50 -30.69
N ARG A 696 4.03 -19.98 -30.55
CA ARG A 696 5.12 -19.19 -29.96
C ARG A 696 5.41 -17.91 -30.76
N LEU A 697 5.53 -17.99 -32.08
CA LEU A 697 5.84 -16.83 -32.94
C LEU A 697 4.70 -15.82 -32.97
N VAL A 698 3.45 -16.28 -33.01
CA VAL A 698 2.27 -15.41 -32.91
C VAL A 698 2.29 -14.65 -31.58
N ARG A 699 2.49 -15.34 -30.45
CA ARG A 699 2.59 -14.71 -29.13
C ARG A 699 3.66 -13.64 -29.08
N GLU A 700 4.87 -13.97 -29.54
CA GLU A 700 6.01 -13.04 -29.55
C GLU A 700 5.70 -11.80 -30.39
N THR A 701 5.08 -11.98 -31.56
CA THR A 701 4.75 -10.87 -32.47
C THR A 701 3.63 -10.00 -31.91
N ARG A 702 2.51 -10.60 -31.48
CA ARG A 702 1.33 -9.92 -30.96
C ARG A 702 1.59 -9.19 -29.65
N MET A 703 2.38 -9.77 -28.75
CA MET A 703 2.75 -9.11 -27.48
C MET A 703 3.78 -7.98 -27.69
N ALA A 704 4.54 -7.99 -28.78
CA ALA A 704 5.56 -6.99 -29.06
C ALA A 704 5.10 -5.87 -30.00
N GLU A 705 3.94 -6.00 -30.64
CA GLU A 705 3.52 -5.17 -31.79
C GLU A 705 3.56 -3.66 -31.54
N SER A 706 3.28 -3.20 -30.32
CA SER A 706 3.24 -1.78 -29.96
C SER A 706 4.34 -1.36 -28.98
N THR A 707 5.42 -2.15 -28.85
CA THR A 707 6.47 -1.93 -27.84
C THR A 707 7.16 -0.56 -27.99
N GLU A 708 7.41 -0.08 -29.21
CA GLU A 708 8.07 1.21 -29.42
C GLU A 708 7.19 2.39 -28.99
N GLN A 709 5.89 2.32 -29.29
CA GLN A 709 4.89 3.32 -28.91
C GLN A 709 4.69 3.34 -27.39
N GLU A 710 4.58 2.16 -26.76
CA GLU A 710 4.53 2.01 -25.31
C GLU A 710 5.78 2.59 -24.63
N ASN A 711 6.96 2.31 -25.15
CA ASN A 711 8.22 2.85 -24.63
C ASN A 711 8.28 4.38 -24.74
N ALA A 712 7.80 4.96 -25.86
CA ALA A 712 7.73 6.40 -26.03
C ALA A 712 6.80 7.04 -24.99
N MET A 713 5.58 6.50 -24.81
CA MET A 713 4.65 6.97 -23.76
C MET A 713 5.25 6.83 -22.36
N ARG A 714 5.88 5.68 -22.05
CA ARG A 714 6.54 5.47 -20.76
C ARG A 714 7.69 6.46 -20.54
N LEU A 715 8.49 6.75 -21.56
CA LEU A 715 9.55 7.76 -21.49
C LEU A 715 8.97 9.14 -21.13
N GLY A 716 7.85 9.52 -21.75
CA GLY A 716 7.13 10.75 -21.45
C GLY A 716 6.61 10.81 -20.01
N LEU A 717 5.99 9.73 -19.54
CA LEU A 717 5.48 9.61 -18.18
C LEU A 717 6.59 9.81 -17.14
N LEU A 718 7.72 9.10 -17.31
CA LEU A 718 8.90 9.20 -16.43
C LEU A 718 9.66 10.52 -16.58
N LYS A 719 9.38 11.32 -17.62
CA LYS A 719 9.87 12.70 -17.70
C LYS A 719 9.11 13.62 -16.75
N VAL A 720 7.96 13.25 -16.19
CA VAL A 720 7.17 14.11 -15.31
C VAL A 720 7.05 13.56 -13.88
N VAL A 721 6.99 12.23 -13.75
CA VAL A 721 6.79 11.50 -12.48
C VAL A 721 8.09 10.98 -11.91
#